data_AF-A0A8C6U7I9-F1
#
_entry.id   AF-A0A8C6U7I9-F1
#
_cell.length_a   1.000
_cell.length_b   1.000
_cell.length_c   1.000
_cell.angle_alpha   90.00
_cell.angle_beta   90.00
_cell.angle_gamma   90.00
#
_symmetry.space_group_name_H-M   'P 1'
#
loop_
_entity.id
_entity.type
_entity.pdbx_description
1 polymer ?
#
loop_
_entity_poly.entity_id
_entity_poly.type
_entity_poly.pdbx_seq_one_letter_code
_entity_poly.pdbx_strand_id
1 'polypeptide(L)'
;ILQDQDCAITAAVQYTSCAIIRPPREGGIRYRGLTQEQVLPVDYEIEYICRGNRVIAGPKVRKCLPNGTWTDMGHKSHCLLQCPRMWTSLENGRVTSWPSGLPVEGTMLHYSCLPGFILVGRNSTQCNKMGKWDSPKPVCHCRSLPLHRRAVPHEWWLAGGQACLPAAQMALDLVNNRSDILPDYELELIYYDSLCDPGEATKLLYDLLYTEPIKIVLMPGCSSVSTLVAEAARMWNLIVLSYGSSSPALSNRQRFPTFFRTHPSATLHNPTRVQLFQKWKWTKIATIQQTTEVFTSTLDDLEERVKEAGIEISVRQSFLTDPAVAVKNLKRQDARIIVGLFYETEARKVFCEVYKEKLFGKKYVWFLIGWYADNWFKIKDPAINCTVEQMTEAVQGHVTTEIVMLNPETVRGASNLTSQEFLDQLMSKLGGKNPEETGGFQEAPLAYDAVWALALALNKTVGPLKAKGYRLEDFNYNNREITAEIYRAMNTSSFEGVSGHVVFDAQGSRMAWTLIEQLQDGSYKKIGYYDSTKGNLSWYGNDKWIGGSPFPVADQTVVIEQYRYLSQKLFVSVSVFACLGILLGIVCLTFNIYNSNVRYIQNSQPYLNNMTAVGCMMALAAVFPLGIDGLHVHRRQFPVVCQFRLWLLGLGFSLAYGSMFTKIWWVHTVFTKKEEKKDRRKHLEPWKLYATVGVLLGIDVLSLMIWQIVDPLHITVEKFTREAPKADLDVLIQPLLEHCSSEKMNTWLGVVYGYKGLLLLLGIFLAYETKSVSTEKINDHRAVGMAIYNVAVLCMITAPVTMILSSQQDASFAFASLAIVFSVYITLVVLFVPKMRRLITRGEWQSDAQETVKTGSSTNNNDEEKSRQLERENKELQKIIQEVAFSTYSYTKTTMPPEQPIMNL
;
A
#
# COMPACT_ATOMS: atom_id res chain seq x y z
N ILE A 1 59.13 -90.48 65.55
CA ILE A 1 60.05 -90.26 66.68
C ILE A 1 61.32 -89.66 66.10
N LEU A 2 61.68 -88.48 66.61
CA LEU A 2 62.99 -87.82 66.61
C LEU A 2 63.60 -87.31 65.29
N GLN A 3 63.91 -86.01 65.36
CA GLN A 3 65.09 -85.27 64.89
C GLN A 3 66.24 -86.06 64.26
N ASP A 4 66.86 -85.47 63.22
CA ASP A 4 68.32 -85.32 63.16
C ASP A 4 68.76 -84.20 62.18
N GLN A 5 69.95 -83.67 62.47
CA GLN A 5 70.61 -82.45 61.98
C GLN A 5 71.23 -82.53 60.55
N ASP A 6 71.41 -81.33 59.96
CA ASP A 6 72.41 -80.85 58.96
C ASP A 6 72.52 -81.58 57.59
N CYS A 7 72.64 -80.94 56.40
CA CYS A 7 73.37 -79.74 56.00
C CYS A 7 73.01 -79.30 54.54
N ALA A 8 73.28 -78.03 54.20
CA ALA A 8 73.37 -77.39 52.86
C ALA A 8 72.04 -77.21 52.05
N ILE A 9 71.73 -76.08 51.39
CA ILE A 9 72.51 -75.24 50.48
C ILE A 9 71.97 -73.79 50.50
N THR A 10 72.87 -72.82 50.64
CA THR A 10 72.67 -71.39 50.33
C THR A 10 72.63 -71.14 48.81
N ALA A 11 71.56 -70.53 48.31
CA ALA A 11 71.53 -69.89 46.99
C ALA A 11 71.31 -68.38 47.17
N ALA A 12 72.38 -67.62 46.96
CA ALA A 12 72.34 -66.15 46.92
C ALA A 12 71.64 -65.70 45.62
N VAL A 13 70.53 -64.99 45.75
CA VAL A 13 69.86 -64.31 44.63
C VAL A 13 70.68 -63.07 44.27
N GLN A 14 71.39 -63.15 43.15
CA GLN A 14 72.14 -62.05 42.58
C GLN A 14 71.16 -61.17 41.78
N TYR A 15 70.76 -60.03 42.34
CA TYR A 15 69.89 -59.07 41.66
C TYR A 15 70.65 -58.47 40.45
N THR A 16 70.21 -58.78 39.22
CA THR A 16 70.65 -58.06 38.03
C THR A 16 70.13 -56.63 38.10
N SER A 17 71.02 -55.66 37.91
CA SER A 17 70.69 -54.23 37.95
C SER A 17 71.36 -53.51 36.78
N CYS A 18 70.72 -52.47 36.27
CA CYS A 18 71.28 -51.72 35.15
C CYS A 18 72.32 -50.70 35.62
N ALA A 19 73.43 -50.61 34.90
CA ALA A 19 74.44 -49.58 35.12
C ALA A 19 73.87 -48.16 34.88
N ILE A 20 74.41 -47.17 35.61
CA ILE A 20 74.02 -45.76 35.51
C ILE A 20 74.29 -45.26 34.08
N ILE A 21 73.23 -44.84 33.38
CA ILE A 21 73.35 -44.24 32.05
C ILE A 21 73.72 -42.76 32.16
N ARG A 22 74.49 -42.25 31.20
CA ARG A 22 74.90 -40.83 31.17
C ARG A 22 73.83 -39.97 30.50
N PRO A 23 73.60 -38.73 30.98
CA PRO A 23 72.68 -37.81 30.33
C PRO A 23 73.19 -37.39 28.95
N PRO A 24 72.29 -37.04 28.01
CA PRO A 24 72.67 -36.48 26.72
C PRO A 24 73.38 -35.13 26.91
N ARG A 25 74.28 -34.77 25.97
CA ARG A 25 74.91 -33.44 25.95
C ARG A 25 73.82 -32.37 25.94
N GLU A 26 73.94 -31.39 26.85
CA GLU A 26 72.96 -30.31 27.08
C GLU A 26 71.56 -30.76 27.54
N GLY A 27 71.47 -31.95 28.12
CA GLY A 27 70.31 -32.44 28.85
C GLY A 27 70.66 -33.03 30.22
N GLY A 28 69.64 -33.55 30.89
CA GLY A 28 69.71 -34.27 32.16
C GLY A 28 68.85 -35.54 32.08
N ILE A 29 68.89 -36.33 33.15
CA ILE A 29 68.01 -37.49 33.35
C ILE A 29 67.12 -37.18 34.54
N ARG A 30 65.82 -37.44 34.40
CA ARG A 30 64.86 -37.42 35.49
C ARG A 30 64.62 -38.84 35.97
N TYR A 31 65.03 -39.10 37.19
CA TYR A 31 64.73 -40.32 37.92
C TYR A 31 63.39 -40.12 38.65
N ARG A 32 62.43 -41.03 38.44
CA ARG A 32 61.14 -40.99 39.14
C ARG A 32 61.29 -41.60 40.55
N GLY A 33 61.67 -40.77 41.52
CA GLY A 33 61.58 -41.12 42.94
C GLY A 33 62.82 -41.76 43.60
N LEU A 34 63.99 -41.76 42.94
CA LEU A 34 65.25 -42.25 43.52
C LEU A 34 66.37 -41.20 43.35
N THR A 35 67.19 -41.02 44.39
CA THR A 35 68.40 -40.19 44.40
C THR A 35 69.56 -40.90 43.67
N GLN A 36 70.45 -40.13 43.03
CA GLN A 36 71.43 -40.56 42.01
C GLN A 36 72.45 -41.63 42.41
N GLU A 37 72.47 -42.07 43.67
CA GLU A 37 73.46 -42.99 44.26
C GLU A 37 72.94 -44.43 44.47
N GLN A 38 71.74 -44.77 43.99
CA GLN A 38 71.16 -46.10 44.18
C GLN A 38 71.11 -46.94 42.89
N VAL A 39 71.40 -48.23 43.04
CA VAL A 39 71.36 -49.26 42.00
C VAL A 39 69.93 -49.36 41.42
N LEU A 40 69.78 -49.21 40.09
CA LEU A 40 68.47 -49.11 39.42
C LEU A 40 67.90 -50.52 39.16
N PRO A 41 66.70 -50.86 39.69
CA PRO A 41 66.13 -52.20 39.56
C PRO A 41 65.63 -52.49 38.13
N VAL A 42 65.47 -53.77 37.81
CA VAL A 42 64.83 -54.24 36.57
C VAL A 42 63.43 -53.62 36.46
N ASP A 43 63.02 -53.28 35.23
CA ASP A 43 61.80 -52.55 34.89
C ASP A 43 61.74 -51.06 35.27
N TYR A 44 62.79 -50.50 35.89
CA TYR A 44 62.82 -49.07 36.20
C TYR A 44 62.95 -48.20 34.94
N GLU A 45 62.20 -47.09 34.90
CA GLU A 45 62.16 -46.16 33.78
C GLU A 45 62.86 -44.83 34.11
N ILE A 46 63.68 -44.37 33.17
CA ILE A 46 64.31 -43.05 33.22
C ILE A 46 63.86 -42.21 32.04
N GLU A 47 63.68 -40.91 32.26
CA GLU A 47 63.29 -39.95 31.23
C GLU A 47 64.43 -38.98 30.97
N TYR A 48 64.87 -38.85 29.72
CA TYR A 48 65.79 -37.79 29.33
C TYR A 48 65.03 -36.45 29.27
N ILE A 49 65.72 -35.37 29.63
CA ILE A 49 65.19 -33.99 29.57
C ILE A 49 66.27 -33.07 28.99
N CYS A 50 65.90 -32.11 28.14
CA CYS A 50 66.83 -31.12 27.61
C CYS A 50 66.76 -29.80 28.38
N ARG A 51 67.88 -29.06 28.42
CA ARG A 51 67.91 -27.70 29.02
C ARG A 51 67.46 -26.64 28.00
N GLY A 52 66.69 -25.65 28.45
CA GLY A 52 66.20 -24.54 27.63
C GLY A 52 65.14 -24.95 26.60
N ASN A 53 65.08 -24.26 25.45
CA ASN A 53 64.10 -24.50 24.37
C ASN A 53 64.46 -25.68 23.44
N ARG A 54 65.28 -26.62 23.92
CA ARG A 54 65.75 -27.79 23.16
C ARG A 54 64.80 -28.98 23.35
N VAL A 55 64.66 -29.81 22.33
CA VAL A 55 63.79 -31.00 22.33
C VAL A 55 64.63 -32.26 22.07
N ILE A 56 64.17 -33.39 22.60
CA ILE A 56 64.86 -34.68 22.47
C ILE A 56 64.57 -35.27 21.09
N ALA A 57 65.63 -35.52 20.33
CA ALA A 57 65.60 -36.35 19.14
C ALA A 57 66.11 -37.75 19.48
N GLY A 58 65.24 -38.77 19.38
CA GLY A 58 65.51 -40.17 19.75
C GLY A 58 64.63 -40.67 20.92
N PRO A 59 64.89 -41.87 21.46
CA PRO A 59 64.11 -42.46 22.55
C PRO A 59 64.12 -41.57 23.80
N LYS A 60 62.95 -41.06 24.19
CA LYS A 60 62.80 -40.14 25.33
C LYS A 60 62.86 -40.86 26.67
N VAL A 61 62.33 -42.08 26.74
CA VAL A 61 62.26 -42.92 27.93
C VAL A 61 63.07 -44.18 27.68
N ARG A 62 63.83 -44.63 28.68
CA ARG A 62 64.53 -45.91 28.65
C ARG A 62 64.15 -46.75 29.86
N LYS A 63 63.99 -48.05 29.63
CA LYS A 63 63.59 -49.02 30.66
C LYS A 63 64.72 -50.02 30.90
N CYS A 64 64.98 -50.36 32.16
CA CYS A 64 66.00 -51.35 32.53
C CYS A 64 65.48 -52.78 32.25
N LEU A 65 66.24 -53.58 31.49
CA LEU A 65 65.89 -54.95 31.12
C LEU A 65 66.50 -55.98 32.11
N PRO A 66 65.93 -57.19 32.22
CA PRO A 66 66.44 -58.26 33.11
C PRO A 66 67.89 -58.68 32.83
N ASN A 67 68.40 -58.41 31.62
CA ASN A 67 69.76 -58.68 31.18
C ASN A 67 70.78 -57.60 31.62
N GLY A 68 70.38 -56.61 32.43
CA GLY A 68 71.24 -55.53 32.92
C GLY A 68 71.52 -54.40 31.92
N THR A 69 70.83 -54.38 30.77
CA THR A 69 70.94 -53.32 29.74
C THR A 69 69.68 -52.46 29.65
N TRP A 70 69.77 -51.28 29.05
CA TRP A 70 68.62 -50.40 28.82
C TRP A 70 67.94 -50.68 27.47
N THR A 71 66.65 -50.37 27.35
CA THR A 71 65.97 -50.37 26.05
C THR A 71 66.60 -49.36 25.09
N ASP A 72 66.56 -49.66 23.79
CA ASP A 72 67.00 -48.80 22.69
C ASP A 72 68.45 -48.30 22.78
N MET A 73 69.36 -49.13 23.32
CA MET A 73 70.79 -48.81 23.41
C MET A 73 71.44 -48.54 22.05
N GLY A 74 70.88 -49.04 20.94
CA GLY A 74 71.31 -48.76 19.57
C GLY A 74 71.02 -47.34 19.06
N HIS A 75 70.09 -46.60 19.68
CA HIS A 75 69.68 -45.25 19.24
C HIS A 75 70.02 -44.19 20.31
N LYS A 76 71.03 -43.35 20.06
CA LYS A 76 71.40 -42.25 20.96
C LYS A 76 70.37 -41.13 20.95
N SER A 77 69.99 -40.64 22.13
CA SER A 77 69.08 -39.49 22.29
C SER A 77 69.89 -38.18 22.35
N HIS A 78 69.50 -37.18 21.57
CA HIS A 78 70.20 -35.91 21.45
C HIS A 78 69.28 -34.72 21.80
N CYS A 79 69.84 -33.66 22.38
CA CYS A 79 69.12 -32.41 22.67
C CYS A 79 69.35 -31.38 21.57
N LEU A 80 68.38 -31.22 20.68
CA LEU A 80 68.48 -30.35 19.50
C LEU A 80 67.54 -29.14 19.63
N LEU A 81 67.94 -28.02 19.03
CA LEU A 81 67.09 -26.82 18.96
C LEU A 81 65.92 -27.05 17.99
N GLN A 82 64.73 -26.60 18.37
CA GLN A 82 63.55 -26.69 17.54
C GLN A 82 63.41 -25.44 16.66
N CYS A 83 63.24 -25.63 15.35
CA CYS A 83 62.93 -24.55 14.42
C CYS A 83 61.43 -24.15 14.49
N PRO A 84 61.07 -22.92 14.08
CA PRO A 84 59.68 -22.47 14.05
C PRO A 84 58.78 -23.39 13.22
N ARG A 85 57.67 -23.86 13.81
CA ARG A 85 56.72 -24.79 13.16
C ARG A 85 55.92 -24.16 12.01
N MET A 86 55.85 -22.84 11.92
CA MET A 86 55.05 -22.17 10.88
C MET A 86 55.53 -22.45 9.43
N TRP A 87 56.74 -23.02 9.28
CA TRP A 87 57.33 -23.42 8.00
C TRP A 87 56.88 -24.83 7.59
N THR A 88 56.32 -25.64 8.50
CA THR A 88 55.83 -26.99 8.19
C THR A 88 54.45 -26.99 7.50
N SER A 89 53.89 -25.82 7.20
CA SER A 89 52.61 -25.66 6.48
C SER A 89 52.75 -24.62 5.39
N LEU A 90 52.25 -24.92 4.18
CA LEU A 90 52.29 -24.03 3.02
C LEU A 90 50.87 -23.86 2.46
N GLU A 91 50.44 -22.60 2.32
CA GLU A 91 49.14 -22.27 1.75
C GLU A 91 49.12 -22.58 0.25
N ASN A 92 48.05 -23.21 -0.23
CA ASN A 92 47.93 -23.72 -1.61
C ASN A 92 49.06 -24.70 -2.04
N GLY A 93 49.68 -25.38 -1.06
CA GLY A 93 50.76 -26.35 -1.29
C GLY A 93 50.81 -27.49 -0.26
N ARG A 94 51.76 -28.40 -0.43
CA ARG A 94 52.08 -29.53 0.44
C ARG A 94 53.54 -29.43 0.89
N VAL A 95 53.79 -29.74 2.16
CA VAL A 95 55.13 -29.75 2.76
C VAL A 95 55.45 -31.16 3.24
N THR A 96 56.61 -31.70 2.87
CA THR A 96 57.13 -32.97 3.39
C THR A 96 58.37 -32.71 4.25
N SER A 97 58.44 -33.35 5.42
CA SER A 97 59.55 -33.21 6.36
C SER A 97 60.41 -34.47 6.41
N TRP A 98 61.73 -34.32 6.36
CA TRP A 98 62.70 -35.41 6.48
C TRP A 98 63.76 -35.06 7.55
N PRO A 99 63.93 -35.87 8.61
CA PRO A 99 63.09 -37.01 9.03
C PRO A 99 61.68 -36.56 9.48
N SER A 100 60.70 -37.45 9.38
CA SER A 100 59.32 -37.19 9.82
C SER A 100 59.25 -36.95 11.33
N GLY A 101 58.70 -35.81 11.75
CA GLY A 101 58.56 -35.47 13.17
C GLY A 101 58.71 -33.98 13.45
N LEU A 102 59.11 -33.64 14.67
CA LEU A 102 59.33 -32.26 15.09
C LEU A 102 60.50 -31.63 14.31
N PRO A 103 60.40 -30.37 13.87
CA PRO A 103 61.46 -29.70 13.12
C PRO A 103 62.60 -29.33 14.07
N VAL A 104 63.65 -30.15 14.09
CA VAL A 104 64.85 -29.96 14.91
C VAL A 104 66.07 -29.75 14.01
N GLU A 105 67.21 -29.39 14.59
CA GLU A 105 68.48 -29.25 13.84
C GLU A 105 68.69 -30.42 12.86
N GLY A 106 68.92 -30.09 11.58
CA GLY A 106 69.10 -31.06 10.51
C GLY A 106 67.82 -31.47 9.76
N THR A 107 66.62 -31.15 10.27
CA THR A 107 65.35 -31.39 9.56
C THR A 107 65.30 -30.57 8.27
N MET A 108 64.94 -31.24 7.16
CA MET A 108 64.75 -30.64 5.86
C MET A 108 63.27 -30.68 5.48
N LEU A 109 62.72 -29.52 5.09
CA LEU A 109 61.38 -29.39 4.56
C LEU A 109 61.45 -29.26 3.04
N HIS A 110 60.58 -29.98 2.34
CA HIS A 110 60.42 -29.88 0.90
C HIS A 110 59.00 -29.41 0.57
N TYR A 111 58.90 -28.41 -0.32
CA TYR A 111 57.67 -27.71 -0.63
C TYR A 111 57.22 -28.03 -2.06
N SER A 112 55.92 -28.30 -2.23
CA SER A 112 55.28 -28.52 -3.53
C SER A 112 53.95 -27.78 -3.57
N CYS A 113 53.57 -27.20 -4.71
CA CYS A 113 52.28 -26.51 -4.84
C CYS A 113 51.16 -27.45 -5.30
N LEU A 114 49.91 -27.14 -4.97
CA LEU A 114 48.75 -27.81 -5.53
C LEU A 114 48.61 -27.52 -7.03
N PRO A 115 47.93 -28.39 -7.82
CA PRO A 115 47.71 -28.17 -9.24
C PRO A 115 47.10 -26.78 -9.53
N GLY A 116 47.71 -26.02 -10.45
CA GLY A 116 47.29 -24.64 -10.78
C GLY A 116 48.13 -23.53 -10.13
N PHE A 117 49.05 -23.87 -9.23
CA PHE A 117 49.95 -22.92 -8.57
C PHE A 117 51.43 -23.22 -8.86
N ILE A 118 52.26 -22.19 -8.92
CA ILE A 118 53.70 -22.19 -9.16
C ILE A 118 54.40 -21.80 -7.86
N LEU A 119 55.41 -22.57 -7.46
CA LEU A 119 56.21 -22.28 -6.27
C LEU A 119 57.18 -21.13 -6.55
N VAL A 120 57.05 -20.03 -5.83
CA VAL A 120 57.95 -18.87 -5.85
C VAL A 120 58.80 -18.91 -4.59
N GLY A 121 60.11 -19.16 -4.76
CA GLY A 121 61.07 -19.34 -3.67
C GLY A 121 61.81 -20.68 -3.76
N ARG A 122 62.62 -21.00 -2.75
CA ARG A 122 63.36 -22.26 -2.68
C ARG A 122 62.41 -23.43 -2.39
N ASN A 123 62.56 -24.53 -3.12
CA ASN A 123 61.73 -25.73 -2.94
C ASN A 123 62.11 -26.58 -1.73
N SER A 124 63.19 -26.24 -1.01
CA SER A 124 63.54 -26.85 0.26
C SER A 124 64.21 -25.87 1.23
N THR A 125 64.03 -26.12 2.52
CA THR A 125 64.68 -25.37 3.62
C THR A 125 65.17 -26.31 4.70
N GLN A 126 66.37 -26.09 5.23
CA GLN A 126 66.96 -26.88 6.31
C GLN A 126 67.02 -26.10 7.63
N CYS A 127 66.73 -26.79 8.74
CA CYS A 127 66.87 -26.26 10.09
C CYS A 127 68.34 -26.27 10.51
N ASN A 128 68.91 -25.10 10.78
CA ASN A 128 70.31 -24.94 11.16
C ASN A 128 70.54 -25.14 12.67
N LYS A 129 71.82 -25.15 13.08
CA LYS A 129 72.23 -25.33 14.49
C LYS A 129 71.80 -24.20 15.44
N MET A 130 71.30 -23.09 14.90
CA MET A 130 70.79 -21.95 15.67
C MET A 130 69.26 -22.00 15.85
N GLY A 131 68.59 -23.06 15.38
CA GLY A 131 67.12 -23.17 15.44
C GLY A 131 66.40 -22.23 14.46
N LYS A 132 67.05 -21.85 13.36
CA LYS A 132 66.46 -21.04 12.27
C LYS A 132 66.47 -21.82 10.96
N TRP A 133 65.51 -21.52 10.08
CA TRP A 133 65.50 -22.02 8.71
C TRP A 133 66.53 -21.28 7.86
N ASP A 134 67.26 -22.01 7.03
CA ASP A 134 68.35 -21.50 6.17
C ASP A 134 67.88 -20.61 5.01
N SER A 135 66.60 -20.69 4.63
CA SER A 135 66.02 -19.93 3.53
C SER A 135 64.62 -19.41 3.90
N PRO A 136 64.16 -18.30 3.30
CA PRO A 136 62.81 -17.78 3.52
C PRO A 136 61.73 -18.77 3.06
N LYS A 137 60.56 -18.70 3.68
CA LYS A 137 59.42 -19.58 3.36
C LYS A 137 58.91 -19.31 1.94
N PRO A 138 58.80 -20.32 1.06
CA PRO A 138 58.29 -20.13 -0.31
C PRO A 138 56.78 -19.91 -0.33
N VAL A 139 56.25 -19.38 -1.44
CA VAL A 139 54.82 -19.08 -1.64
C VAL A 139 54.31 -19.71 -2.94
N CYS A 140 53.10 -20.26 -2.95
CA CYS A 140 52.46 -20.79 -4.15
C CYS A 140 51.60 -19.72 -4.84
N HIS A 141 52.03 -19.24 -6.01
CA HIS A 141 51.29 -18.26 -6.84
C HIS A 141 50.44 -18.96 -7.89
N CYS A 142 49.20 -18.53 -8.12
CA CYS A 142 48.37 -19.11 -9.18
C CYS A 142 48.99 -18.81 -10.57
N ARG A 143 49.00 -19.81 -11.48
CA ARG A 143 49.51 -19.65 -12.85
C ARG A 143 48.57 -18.74 -13.64
N SER A 144 48.86 -17.44 -13.67
CA SER A 144 48.19 -16.52 -14.58
C SER A 144 48.66 -16.78 -16.01
N LEU A 145 47.81 -17.40 -16.84
CA LEU A 145 47.73 -17.02 -18.24
C LEU A 145 47.47 -15.51 -18.32
N PRO A 146 47.87 -14.79 -19.40
CA PRO A 146 47.53 -13.38 -19.54
C PRO A 146 46.01 -13.29 -19.45
N LEU A 147 45.54 -12.78 -18.31
CA LEU A 147 44.13 -12.60 -18.04
C LEU A 147 43.66 -11.52 -19.01
N HIS A 148 43.10 -12.01 -20.12
CA HIS A 148 42.07 -11.29 -20.83
C HIS A 148 41.12 -10.74 -19.77
N ARG A 149 41.04 -9.42 -19.69
CA ARG A 149 40.08 -8.66 -18.88
C ARG A 149 38.71 -9.28 -19.07
N ARG A 150 38.34 -10.23 -18.20
CA ARG A 150 36.95 -10.41 -17.86
C ARG A 150 36.64 -9.26 -16.94
N ALA A 151 36.12 -8.21 -17.55
CA ALA A 151 35.34 -7.20 -16.88
C ALA A 151 34.21 -7.91 -16.12
N VAL A 152 34.49 -8.29 -14.88
CA VAL A 152 33.50 -8.09 -13.82
C VAL A 152 33.28 -6.58 -13.84
N PRO A 153 32.04 -6.07 -13.96
CA PRO A 153 31.82 -4.64 -13.97
C PRO A 153 32.51 -4.11 -12.72
N HIS A 154 33.52 -3.24 -12.92
CA HIS A 154 34.02 -2.42 -11.85
C HIS A 154 32.77 -1.87 -11.16
N GLU A 155 32.59 -2.15 -9.89
CA GLU A 155 31.61 -1.43 -9.10
C GLU A 155 32.11 0.02 -9.07
N TRP A 156 31.45 0.91 -9.84
CA TRP A 156 31.87 2.30 -10.00
C TRP A 156 31.91 3.05 -8.65
N TRP A 157 31.23 2.54 -7.62
CA TRP A 157 31.23 3.07 -6.26
C TRP A 157 32.49 2.71 -5.43
N LEU A 158 33.25 1.67 -5.81
CA LEU A 158 34.45 1.22 -5.10
C LEU A 158 35.74 1.95 -5.52
N ALA A 159 35.67 2.83 -6.52
CA ALA A 159 36.83 3.43 -7.16
C ALA A 159 37.08 4.91 -6.77
N GLY A 160 36.50 5.41 -5.67
CA GLY A 160 36.64 6.82 -5.26
C GLY A 160 38.09 7.28 -5.09
N GLY A 161 39.02 6.37 -4.80
CA GLY A 161 40.45 6.65 -4.68
C GLY A 161 41.14 7.06 -5.99
N GLN A 162 40.56 6.76 -7.17
CA GLN A 162 41.21 7.02 -8.46
C GLN A 162 41.45 8.51 -8.73
N ALA A 163 40.46 9.37 -8.43
CA ALA A 163 40.62 10.82 -8.55
C ALA A 163 41.00 11.50 -7.22
N CYS A 164 40.54 10.96 -6.08
CA CYS A 164 40.82 11.56 -4.77
C CYS A 164 42.30 11.48 -4.37
N LEU A 165 43.01 10.40 -4.70
CA LEU A 165 44.43 10.27 -4.36
C LEU A 165 45.31 11.30 -5.13
N PRO A 166 45.21 11.44 -6.47
CA PRO A 166 45.91 12.50 -7.19
C PRO A 166 45.57 13.90 -6.68
N ALA A 167 44.30 14.15 -6.32
CA ALA A 167 43.87 15.45 -5.77
C ALA A 167 44.51 15.74 -4.40
N ALA A 168 44.54 14.76 -3.50
CA ALA A 168 45.22 14.90 -2.21
C ALA A 168 46.74 15.11 -2.39
N GLN A 169 47.37 14.39 -3.31
CA GLN A 169 48.80 14.58 -3.63
C GLN A 169 49.07 15.98 -4.20
N MET A 170 48.21 16.49 -5.09
CA MET A 170 48.31 17.88 -5.57
C MET A 170 48.24 18.90 -4.45
N ALA A 171 47.36 18.69 -3.46
CA ALA A 171 47.27 19.58 -2.32
C ALA A 171 48.54 19.52 -1.45
N LEU A 172 49.09 18.33 -1.20
CA LEU A 172 50.33 18.14 -0.45
C LEU A 172 51.52 18.83 -1.13
N ASP A 173 51.68 18.65 -2.44
CA ASP A 173 52.73 19.29 -3.24
C ASP A 173 52.67 20.82 -3.09
N LEU A 174 51.47 21.41 -3.12
CA LEU A 174 51.27 22.85 -3.01
C LEU A 174 51.46 23.38 -1.59
N VAL A 175 51.04 22.62 -0.58
CA VAL A 175 51.20 22.98 0.84
C VAL A 175 52.67 22.96 1.22
N ASN A 176 53.41 21.89 0.88
CA ASN A 176 54.83 21.76 1.26
C ASN A 176 55.74 22.76 0.54
N ASN A 177 55.34 23.24 -0.65
CA ASN A 177 56.11 24.26 -1.38
C ASN A 177 55.90 25.69 -0.83
N ARG A 178 54.95 25.91 0.07
CA ARG A 178 54.65 27.22 0.66
C ARG A 178 55.38 27.44 1.97
N SER A 179 56.28 28.41 2.00
CA SER A 179 57.03 28.77 3.21
C SER A 179 56.20 29.45 4.32
N ASP A 180 54.99 29.91 4.03
CA ASP A 180 54.11 30.54 5.01
C ASP A 180 53.21 29.54 5.78
N ILE A 181 53.18 28.28 5.36
CA ILE A 181 52.40 27.21 5.98
C ILE A 181 53.37 26.12 6.43
N LEU A 182 53.46 25.90 7.75
CA LEU A 182 54.33 24.86 8.34
C LEU A 182 55.80 24.94 7.86
N PRO A 183 56.51 26.07 8.04
CA PRO A 183 57.89 26.22 7.53
C PRO A 183 58.88 25.20 8.11
N ASP A 184 58.61 24.68 9.31
CA ASP A 184 59.48 23.73 10.02
C ASP A 184 59.06 22.26 9.82
N TYR A 185 57.97 21.99 9.07
CA TYR A 185 57.38 20.66 8.95
C TYR A 185 56.98 20.34 7.51
N GLU A 186 57.11 19.07 7.12
CA GLU A 186 56.63 18.57 5.82
C GLU A 186 55.50 17.55 6.04
N LEU A 187 54.41 17.64 5.27
CA LEU A 187 53.33 16.67 5.32
C LEU A 187 53.59 15.53 4.34
N GLU A 188 53.64 14.30 4.86
CA GLU A 188 53.72 13.08 4.05
C GLU A 188 52.45 12.25 4.15
N LEU A 189 52.06 11.61 3.03
CA LEU A 189 50.87 10.76 2.96
C LEU A 189 51.25 9.29 2.76
N ILE A 190 50.87 8.47 3.75
CA ILE A 190 50.94 7.01 3.66
C ILE A 190 49.52 6.50 3.35
N TYR A 191 49.35 5.85 2.21
CA TYR A 191 48.05 5.39 1.74
C TYR A 191 48.03 3.89 1.46
N TYR A 192 46.86 3.29 1.66
CA TYR A 192 46.55 1.88 1.37
C TYR A 192 45.17 1.79 0.73
N ASP A 193 44.94 0.72 -0.03
CA ASP A 193 43.64 0.46 -0.64
C ASP A 193 42.76 -0.36 0.31
N SER A 194 41.73 0.30 0.86
CA SER A 194 40.77 -0.35 1.76
C SER A 194 39.71 -1.19 1.04
N LEU A 195 39.58 -1.06 -0.29
CA LEU A 195 38.50 -1.66 -1.07
C LEU A 195 37.09 -1.36 -0.50
N CYS A 196 36.93 -0.25 0.24
CA CYS A 196 35.69 0.10 0.93
C CYS A 196 35.16 -0.99 1.91
N ASP A 197 35.98 -1.99 2.24
CA ASP A 197 35.64 -3.14 3.05
C ASP A 197 36.13 -2.96 4.49
N PRO A 198 35.24 -3.03 5.51
CA PRO A 198 35.65 -2.88 6.90
C PRO A 198 36.63 -3.95 7.38
N GLY A 199 36.55 -5.17 6.84
CA GLY A 199 37.44 -6.27 7.20
C GLY A 199 38.88 -5.98 6.80
N GLU A 200 39.11 -5.64 5.54
CA GLU A 200 40.44 -5.26 5.07
C GLU A 200 40.92 -3.93 5.67
N ALA A 201 40.03 -2.96 5.83
CA ALA A 201 40.37 -1.71 6.50
C ALA A 201 40.85 -1.91 7.95
N THR A 202 40.29 -2.89 8.68
CA THR A 202 40.74 -3.20 10.05
C THR A 202 42.19 -3.67 10.08
N LYS A 203 42.56 -4.54 9.14
CA LYS A 203 43.93 -5.06 9.01
C LYS A 203 44.91 -3.93 8.67
N LEU A 204 44.56 -3.11 7.67
CA LEU A 204 45.38 -1.97 7.25
C LEU A 204 45.52 -0.91 8.35
N LEU A 205 44.46 -0.67 9.12
CA LEU A 205 44.49 0.23 10.28
C LEU A 205 45.46 -0.28 11.34
N TYR A 206 45.46 -1.59 11.62
CA TYR A 206 46.40 -2.19 12.55
C TYR A 206 47.85 -2.01 12.07
N ASP A 207 48.11 -2.30 10.79
CA ASP A 207 49.44 -2.11 10.20
C ASP A 207 49.87 -0.64 10.28
N LEU A 208 48.99 0.33 10.00
CA LEU A 208 49.28 1.76 10.12
C LEU A 208 49.61 2.20 11.55
N LEU A 209 48.88 1.71 12.55
CA LEU A 209 49.02 2.14 13.94
C LEU A 209 50.23 1.52 14.65
N TYR A 210 50.62 0.29 14.29
CA TYR A 210 51.69 -0.46 14.96
C TYR A 210 53.03 -0.47 14.21
N THR A 211 53.12 0.24 13.08
CA THR A 211 54.37 0.45 12.34
C THR A 211 54.83 1.90 12.42
N GLU A 212 56.15 2.12 12.49
CA GLU A 212 56.72 3.45 12.27
C GLU A 212 56.50 3.90 10.82
N PRO A 213 56.38 5.22 10.54
CA PRO A 213 56.40 6.35 11.49
C PRO A 213 55.10 6.49 12.30
N ILE A 214 55.04 7.38 13.30
CA ILE A 214 53.78 7.71 14.03
C ILE A 214 52.90 8.59 13.14
N LYS A 215 51.59 8.32 13.10
CA LYS A 215 50.64 9.06 12.27
C LYS A 215 49.89 10.08 13.11
N ILE A 216 49.71 11.32 12.62
CA ILE A 216 49.02 12.40 13.36
C ILE A 216 47.51 12.45 13.08
N VAL A 217 47.09 12.10 11.86
CA VAL A 217 45.69 12.12 11.40
C VAL A 217 45.43 10.92 10.50
N LEU A 218 44.21 10.36 10.59
CA LEU A 218 43.72 9.32 9.68
C LEU A 218 42.68 9.88 8.71
N MET A 219 42.79 9.54 7.42
CA MET A 219 41.88 10.03 6.38
C MET A 219 41.15 8.90 5.65
N PRO A 220 40.10 8.31 6.25
CA PRO A 220 39.29 7.29 5.59
C PRO A 220 38.34 7.90 4.55
N GLY A 221 38.13 7.20 3.44
CA GLY A 221 37.20 7.60 2.38
C GLY A 221 35.76 7.14 2.66
N CYS A 222 35.51 5.85 2.44
CA CYS A 222 34.17 5.25 2.52
C CYS A 222 33.48 5.39 3.88
N SER A 223 32.15 5.50 3.89
CA SER A 223 31.34 5.61 5.12
C SER A 223 31.50 4.40 6.06
N SER A 224 31.51 3.17 5.53
CA SER A 224 31.68 1.93 6.30
C SER A 224 33.03 1.90 7.05
N VAL A 225 34.10 2.20 6.33
CA VAL A 225 35.48 2.29 6.85
C VAL A 225 35.63 3.48 7.82
N SER A 226 35.06 4.64 7.47
CA SER A 226 35.15 5.85 8.30
C SER A 226 34.49 5.65 9.65
N THR A 227 33.35 4.94 9.70
CA THR A 227 32.65 4.60 10.94
C THR A 227 33.52 3.74 11.85
N LEU A 228 34.11 2.68 11.31
CA LEU A 228 35.04 1.81 12.03
C LEU A 228 36.26 2.58 12.55
N VAL A 229 36.94 3.33 11.68
CA VAL A 229 38.17 4.07 12.02
C VAL A 229 37.88 5.15 13.05
N ALA A 230 36.80 5.91 12.90
CA ALA A 230 36.43 6.97 13.83
C ALA A 230 36.08 6.43 15.23
N GLU A 231 35.41 5.27 15.30
CA GLU A 231 35.09 4.64 16.58
C GLU A 231 36.33 4.13 17.31
N ALA A 232 37.29 3.57 16.56
CA ALA A 232 38.54 3.05 17.10
C ALA A 232 39.54 4.17 17.47
N ALA A 233 39.63 5.23 16.67
CA ALA A 233 40.66 6.28 16.78
C ALA A 233 40.71 6.99 18.14
N ARG A 234 39.59 7.05 18.88
CA ARG A 234 39.53 7.62 20.23
C ARG A 234 40.47 6.91 21.22
N MET A 235 40.79 5.63 20.98
CA MET A 235 41.68 4.83 21.84
C MET A 235 43.15 5.22 21.66
N TRP A 236 43.51 5.85 20.53
CA TRP A 236 44.86 6.32 20.21
C TRP A 236 44.96 7.85 20.17
N ASN A 237 43.94 8.56 20.68
CA ASN A 237 43.84 10.02 20.65
C ASN A 237 44.06 10.61 19.24
N LEU A 238 43.56 9.96 18.19
CA LEU A 238 43.72 10.41 16.82
C LEU A 238 42.53 11.24 16.33
N ILE A 239 42.84 12.24 15.52
CA ILE A 239 41.84 12.95 14.72
C ILE A 239 41.59 12.15 13.44
N VAL A 240 40.31 12.02 13.08
CA VAL A 240 39.89 11.37 11.84
C VAL A 240 39.27 12.43 10.94
N LEU A 241 39.86 12.66 9.77
CA LEU A 241 39.35 13.60 8.77
C LEU A 241 38.95 12.86 7.51
N SER A 242 37.67 12.53 7.39
CA SER A 242 37.17 11.83 6.21
C SER A 242 36.89 12.80 5.06
N TYR A 243 37.32 12.45 3.85
CA TYR A 243 37.07 13.26 2.66
C TYR A 243 35.84 12.81 1.86
N GLY A 244 35.26 11.64 2.16
CA GLY A 244 34.24 11.00 1.33
C GLY A 244 33.07 10.33 2.07
N SER A 245 33.00 10.43 3.40
CA SER A 245 31.92 9.77 4.16
C SER A 245 30.69 10.66 4.36
N SER A 246 29.56 10.20 3.84
CA SER A 246 28.27 10.91 3.88
C SER A 246 27.32 10.42 4.99
N SER A 247 27.66 9.34 5.71
CA SER A 247 26.77 8.71 6.70
C SER A 247 26.32 9.70 7.79
N PRO A 248 25.01 9.90 8.01
CA PRO A 248 24.50 10.72 9.11
C PRO A 248 24.92 10.24 10.50
N ALA A 249 25.11 8.92 10.68
CA ALA A 249 25.49 8.34 11.98
C ALA A 249 26.81 8.93 12.53
N LEU A 250 27.73 9.33 11.63
CA LEU A 250 29.02 9.93 11.96
C LEU A 250 28.92 11.33 12.59
N SER A 251 27.74 11.98 12.53
CA SER A 251 27.50 13.26 13.22
C SER A 251 27.33 13.12 14.73
N ASN A 252 27.21 11.89 15.27
CA ASN A 252 27.07 11.67 16.71
C ASN A 252 28.40 11.89 17.44
N ARG A 253 28.57 13.08 18.03
CA ARG A 253 29.77 13.47 18.80
C ARG A 253 30.06 12.65 20.05
N GLN A 254 29.06 11.99 20.64
CA GLN A 254 29.28 11.11 21.80
C GLN A 254 30.01 9.83 21.39
N ARG A 255 29.67 9.29 20.20
CA ARG A 255 30.31 8.10 19.64
C ARG A 255 31.60 8.45 18.90
N PHE A 256 31.64 9.57 18.17
CA PHE A 256 32.75 10.00 17.31
C PHE A 256 33.27 11.39 17.74
N PRO A 257 34.00 11.49 18.87
CA PRO A 257 34.39 12.77 19.44
C PRO A 257 35.47 13.52 18.63
N THR A 258 36.32 12.80 17.90
CA THR A 258 37.47 13.34 17.17
C THR A 258 37.31 13.30 15.64
N PHE A 259 36.08 13.11 15.16
CA PHE A 259 35.77 12.97 13.74
C PHE A 259 35.47 14.31 13.07
N PHE A 260 36.00 14.54 11.88
CA PHE A 260 35.64 15.63 10.99
C PHE A 260 35.51 15.11 9.57
N ARG A 261 34.77 15.82 8.73
CA ARG A 261 34.67 15.49 7.31
C ARG A 261 34.44 16.71 6.44
N THR A 262 35.15 16.75 5.31
CA THR A 262 34.89 17.73 4.25
C THR A 262 33.72 17.32 3.37
N HIS A 263 33.37 16.03 3.35
CA HIS A 263 32.14 15.57 2.73
C HIS A 263 30.92 16.01 3.57
N PRO A 264 29.91 16.66 3.00
CA PRO A 264 28.71 17.03 3.76
C PRO A 264 27.86 15.81 4.12
N SER A 265 27.04 15.93 5.18
CA SER A 265 26.14 14.86 5.61
C SER A 265 25.03 14.61 4.58
N ALA A 266 24.59 13.35 4.41
CA ALA A 266 23.43 13.03 3.60
C ALA A 266 22.14 13.70 4.11
N THR A 267 22.06 14.07 5.39
CA THR A 267 20.93 14.82 5.96
C THR A 267 20.75 16.21 5.36
N LEU A 268 21.77 16.78 4.71
CA LEU A 268 21.70 18.10 4.09
C LEU A 268 20.68 18.17 2.94
N HIS A 269 20.30 17.03 2.37
CA HIS A 269 19.26 16.93 1.35
C HIS A 269 17.84 17.12 1.92
N ASN A 270 17.63 16.79 3.19
CA ASN A 270 16.29 16.74 3.78
C ASN A 270 15.66 18.13 3.95
N PRO A 271 16.37 19.17 4.44
CA PRO A 271 15.85 20.53 4.45
C PRO A 271 15.38 21.00 3.06
N THR A 272 16.13 20.66 2.01
CA THR A 272 15.80 21.00 0.62
C THR A 272 14.53 20.30 0.17
N ARG A 273 14.39 19.00 0.43
CA ARG A 273 13.18 18.22 0.12
C ARG A 273 11.95 18.79 0.82
N VAL A 274 12.05 19.09 2.11
CA VAL A 274 10.96 19.71 2.89
C VAL A 274 10.55 21.06 2.32
N GLN A 275 11.54 21.92 1.99
CA GLN A 275 11.25 23.21 1.36
C GLN A 275 10.54 23.07 0.01
N LEU A 276 10.91 22.06 -0.79
CA LEU A 276 10.25 21.76 -2.06
C LEU A 276 8.82 21.25 -1.85
N PHE A 277 8.59 20.38 -0.86
CA PHE A 277 7.24 19.92 -0.52
C PHE A 277 6.34 21.07 -0.10
N GLN A 278 6.85 22.00 0.71
CA GLN A 278 6.12 23.21 1.12
C GLN A 278 5.83 24.14 -0.05
N LYS A 279 6.81 24.36 -0.95
CA LYS A 279 6.63 25.17 -2.17
C LYS A 279 5.49 24.64 -3.04
N TRP A 280 5.39 23.32 -3.19
CA TRP A 280 4.36 22.66 -3.99
C TRP A 280 3.09 22.29 -3.20
N LYS A 281 3.02 22.65 -1.92
CA LYS A 281 1.89 22.39 -1.02
C LYS A 281 1.52 20.91 -0.89
N TRP A 282 2.51 20.03 -0.93
CA TRP A 282 2.30 18.61 -0.68
C TRP A 282 2.27 18.31 0.81
N THR A 283 1.27 17.54 1.22
CA THR A 283 1.04 17.17 2.63
C THR A 283 1.29 15.70 2.89
N LYS A 284 1.27 14.86 1.84
CA LYS A 284 1.53 13.41 1.93
C LYS A 284 2.65 12.99 0.99
N ILE A 285 3.59 12.23 1.54
CA ILE A 285 4.69 11.62 0.78
C ILE A 285 4.79 10.12 1.06
N ALA A 286 5.51 9.41 0.20
CA ALA A 286 5.88 8.02 0.38
C ALA A 286 7.40 7.86 0.25
N THR A 287 7.96 6.87 0.92
CA THR A 287 9.41 6.64 0.94
C THR A 287 9.73 5.19 0.65
N ILE A 288 10.74 4.96 -0.18
CA ILE A 288 11.29 3.63 -0.46
C ILE A 288 12.81 3.67 -0.31
N GLN A 289 13.35 2.78 0.52
CA GLN A 289 14.79 2.74 0.78
C GLN A 289 15.41 1.35 0.65
N GLN A 290 16.68 1.30 0.29
CA GLN A 290 17.51 0.13 0.50
C GLN A 290 17.93 0.06 1.98
N THR A 291 17.96 -1.14 2.57
CA THR A 291 18.33 -1.35 3.98
C THR A 291 19.84 -1.23 4.19
N THR A 292 20.33 0.02 4.12
CA THR A 292 21.72 0.41 4.42
C THR A 292 21.70 1.49 5.51
N GLU A 293 22.73 1.52 6.38
CA GLU A 293 22.82 2.47 7.51
C GLU A 293 22.68 3.93 7.07
N VAL A 294 23.32 4.29 5.95
CA VAL A 294 23.29 5.66 5.39
C VAL A 294 21.86 6.09 5.05
N PHE A 295 21.10 5.24 4.36
CA PHE A 295 19.73 5.57 3.93
C PHE A 295 18.74 5.51 5.09
N THR A 296 18.90 4.55 6.00
CA THR A 296 18.04 4.41 7.18
C THR A 296 18.12 5.65 8.07
N SER A 297 19.34 6.09 8.39
CA SER A 297 19.54 7.30 9.20
C SER A 297 19.13 8.59 8.45
N THR A 298 19.27 8.63 7.13
CA THR A 298 18.78 9.76 6.32
C THR A 298 17.25 9.83 6.33
N LEU A 299 16.56 8.69 6.28
CA LEU A 299 15.10 8.64 6.34
C LEU A 299 14.58 9.01 7.74
N ASP A 300 15.26 8.58 8.80
CA ASP A 300 14.85 8.91 10.16
C ASP A 300 14.96 10.43 10.43
N ASP A 301 16.02 11.12 9.94
CA ASP A 301 16.10 12.60 9.97
C ASP A 301 15.04 13.26 9.08
N LEU A 302 14.71 12.66 7.93
CA LEU A 302 13.64 13.18 7.06
C LEU A 302 12.28 13.09 7.77
N GLU A 303 12.00 11.98 8.46
CA GLU A 303 10.75 11.76 9.21
C GLU A 303 10.55 12.79 10.33
N GLU A 304 11.61 13.13 11.06
CA GLU A 304 11.57 14.19 12.06
C GLU A 304 11.22 15.56 11.44
N ARG A 305 11.91 15.93 10.35
CA ARG A 305 11.72 17.23 9.69
C ARG A 305 10.37 17.38 9.01
N VAL A 306 9.87 16.34 8.35
CA VAL A 306 8.54 16.41 7.70
C VAL A 306 7.45 16.55 8.75
N LYS A 307 7.60 15.89 9.92
CA LYS A 307 6.66 16.01 11.04
C LYS A 307 6.62 17.43 11.60
N GLU A 308 7.78 18.08 11.75
CA GLU A 308 7.87 19.50 12.14
C GLU A 308 7.21 20.44 11.12
N ALA A 309 7.32 20.09 9.83
CA ALA A 309 6.72 20.84 8.73
C ALA A 309 5.22 20.57 8.49
N GLY A 310 4.60 19.68 9.27
CA GLY A 310 3.19 19.29 9.12
C GLY A 310 2.91 18.40 7.89
N ILE A 311 3.92 17.67 7.41
CA ILE A 311 3.85 16.74 6.27
C ILE A 311 3.91 15.31 6.81
N GLU A 312 3.03 14.44 6.30
CA GLU A 312 2.91 13.04 6.74
C GLU A 312 3.55 12.08 5.75
N ILE A 313 4.30 11.09 6.25
CA ILE A 313 4.75 9.94 5.46
C ILE A 313 3.63 8.90 5.47
N SER A 314 2.87 8.84 4.37
CA SER A 314 1.75 7.92 4.19
C SER A 314 2.17 6.45 4.08
N VAL A 315 3.34 6.20 3.47
CA VAL A 315 3.84 4.87 3.13
C VAL A 315 5.36 4.82 3.30
N ARG A 316 5.84 3.86 4.11
CA ARG A 316 7.26 3.51 4.22
C ARG A 316 7.48 2.11 3.67
N GLN A 317 8.37 1.97 2.70
CA GLN A 317 8.81 0.68 2.17
C GLN A 317 10.34 0.57 2.27
N SER A 318 10.83 -0.64 2.50
CA SER A 318 12.25 -0.94 2.49
C SER A 318 12.51 -2.28 1.81
N PHE A 319 13.65 -2.41 1.14
CA PHE A 319 14.08 -3.67 0.53
C PHE A 319 15.57 -3.90 0.73
N LEU A 320 15.99 -5.17 0.71
CA LEU A 320 17.39 -5.55 0.79
C LEU A 320 18.01 -5.78 -0.60
N THR A 321 17.35 -6.60 -1.43
CA THR A 321 17.86 -6.99 -2.76
C THR A 321 16.79 -6.96 -3.86
N ASP A 322 15.54 -7.32 -3.56
CA ASP A 322 14.43 -7.33 -4.51
C ASP A 322 13.41 -6.21 -4.19
N PRO A 323 13.26 -5.19 -5.07
CA PRO A 323 12.32 -4.10 -4.87
C PRO A 323 10.88 -4.39 -5.35
N ALA A 324 10.60 -5.53 -6.00
CA ALA A 324 9.33 -5.75 -6.69
C ALA A 324 8.09 -5.65 -5.78
N VAL A 325 8.16 -6.23 -4.57
CA VAL A 325 7.05 -6.18 -3.59
C VAL A 325 6.85 -4.75 -3.07
N ALA A 326 7.95 -4.04 -2.80
CA ALA A 326 7.90 -2.65 -2.32
C ALA A 326 7.23 -1.73 -3.36
N VAL A 327 7.59 -1.85 -4.64
CA VAL A 327 6.99 -1.07 -5.73
C VAL A 327 5.50 -1.40 -5.90
N LYS A 328 5.11 -2.67 -5.84
CA LYS A 328 3.69 -3.08 -5.89
C LYS A 328 2.87 -2.50 -4.74
N ASN A 329 3.44 -2.44 -3.53
CA ASN A 329 2.79 -1.85 -2.37
C ASN A 329 2.59 -0.33 -2.53
N LEU A 330 3.60 0.39 -3.06
CA LEU A 330 3.48 1.83 -3.35
C LEU A 330 2.30 2.10 -4.30
N LYS A 331 2.18 1.31 -5.37
CA LYS A 331 1.06 1.41 -6.31
C LYS A 331 -0.28 1.08 -5.66
N ARG A 332 -0.34 0.01 -4.86
CA ARG A 332 -1.57 -0.42 -4.17
C ARG A 332 -2.08 0.66 -3.20
N GLN A 333 -1.18 1.46 -2.64
CA GLN A 333 -1.50 2.53 -1.69
C GLN A 333 -1.67 3.91 -2.35
N ASP A 334 -1.68 3.99 -3.70
CA ASP A 334 -1.80 5.24 -4.48
C ASP A 334 -0.77 6.31 -4.07
N ALA A 335 0.47 5.88 -3.80
CA ALA A 335 1.57 6.80 -3.48
C ALA A 335 1.98 7.61 -4.72
N ARG A 336 1.84 8.95 -4.65
CA ARG A 336 2.13 9.87 -5.78
C ARG A 336 3.50 10.55 -5.70
N ILE A 337 3.85 11.06 -4.52
CA ILE A 337 5.14 11.72 -4.27
C ILE A 337 6.05 10.71 -3.57
N ILE A 338 7.09 10.26 -4.24
CA ILE A 338 7.91 9.13 -3.80
C ILE A 338 9.37 9.57 -3.63
N VAL A 339 9.92 9.35 -2.44
CA VAL A 339 11.34 9.58 -2.14
C VAL A 339 12.09 8.25 -2.17
N GLY A 340 13.02 8.11 -3.13
CA GLY A 340 13.86 6.93 -3.32
C GLY A 340 15.25 7.12 -2.71
N LEU A 341 15.64 6.22 -1.80
CA LEU A 341 16.96 6.21 -1.15
C LEU A 341 17.65 4.85 -1.35
N PHE A 342 18.40 4.72 -2.43
CA PHE A 342 19.12 3.49 -2.79
C PHE A 342 20.31 3.81 -3.69
N TYR A 343 21.21 2.84 -3.87
CA TYR A 343 22.34 3.00 -4.81
C TYR A 343 21.89 2.91 -6.27
N GLU A 344 22.74 3.35 -7.19
CA GLU A 344 22.48 3.38 -8.65
C GLU A 344 22.13 1.99 -9.23
N THR A 345 22.82 0.95 -8.76
CA THR A 345 22.57 -0.44 -9.16
C THR A 345 21.17 -0.91 -8.79
N GLU A 346 20.72 -0.57 -7.59
CA GLU A 346 19.37 -0.86 -7.13
C GLU A 346 18.34 0.07 -7.77
N ALA A 347 18.71 1.32 -8.10
CA ALA A 347 17.85 2.24 -8.85
C ALA A 347 17.40 1.65 -10.18
N ARG A 348 18.33 1.03 -10.94
CA ARG A 348 17.98 0.34 -12.19
C ARG A 348 16.95 -0.76 -12.00
N LYS A 349 17.08 -1.57 -10.95
CA LYS A 349 16.11 -2.63 -10.64
C LYS A 349 14.76 -2.05 -10.23
N VAL A 350 14.76 -1.04 -9.34
CA VAL A 350 13.55 -0.35 -8.90
C VAL A 350 12.80 0.25 -10.09
N PHE A 351 13.49 1.01 -10.94
CA PHE A 351 12.84 1.69 -12.07
C PHE A 351 12.37 0.72 -13.16
N CYS A 352 13.01 -0.44 -13.32
CA CYS A 352 12.49 -1.50 -14.18
C CYS A 352 11.17 -2.08 -13.64
N GLU A 353 11.04 -2.26 -12.32
CA GLU A 353 9.77 -2.67 -11.70
C GLU A 353 8.72 -1.55 -11.72
N VAL A 354 9.13 -0.28 -11.57
CA VAL A 354 8.25 0.90 -11.71
C VAL A 354 7.65 0.98 -13.11
N TYR A 355 8.44 0.70 -14.15
CA TYR A 355 7.95 0.62 -15.53
C TYR A 355 6.89 -0.48 -15.69
N LYS A 356 7.20 -1.70 -15.22
CA LYS A 356 6.27 -2.84 -15.28
C LYS A 356 4.95 -2.56 -14.56
N GLU A 357 5.03 -1.87 -13.43
CA GLU A 357 3.85 -1.47 -12.64
C GLU A 357 3.20 -0.17 -13.12
N LYS A 358 3.75 0.52 -14.13
CA LYS A 358 3.27 1.83 -14.62
C LYS A 358 3.16 2.90 -13.51
N LEU A 359 4.11 2.91 -12.57
CA LEU A 359 4.19 3.87 -11.46
C LEU A 359 5.02 5.12 -11.85
N PHE A 360 4.77 5.65 -13.04
CA PHE A 360 5.46 6.80 -13.63
C PHE A 360 4.51 7.65 -14.49
N GLY A 361 4.98 8.79 -15.00
CA GLY A 361 4.21 9.68 -15.86
C GLY A 361 3.52 10.82 -15.11
N LYS A 362 2.38 11.31 -15.63
CA LYS A 362 1.71 12.53 -15.12
C LYS A 362 1.24 12.46 -13.66
N LYS A 363 1.10 11.27 -13.07
CA LYS A 363 0.50 11.09 -11.74
C LYS A 363 1.53 10.94 -10.61
N TYR A 364 2.81 10.79 -10.95
CA TYR A 364 3.85 10.41 -10.01
C TYR A 364 5.05 11.34 -10.12
N VAL A 365 5.66 11.66 -8.97
CA VAL A 365 6.90 12.42 -8.89
C VAL A 365 7.88 11.64 -8.03
N TRP A 366 9.07 11.42 -8.58
CA TRP A 366 10.16 10.74 -7.90
C TRP A 366 11.22 11.73 -7.46
N PHE A 367 11.66 11.59 -6.20
CA PHE A 367 12.84 12.27 -5.66
C PHE A 367 13.96 11.25 -5.50
N LEU A 368 15.07 11.49 -6.17
CA LEU A 368 16.26 10.66 -6.08
C LEU A 368 17.45 11.46 -5.54
N ILE A 369 18.55 10.75 -5.33
CA ILE A 369 19.84 11.32 -4.95
C ILE A 369 20.59 11.68 -6.25
N GLY A 370 21.18 12.86 -6.34
CA GLY A 370 21.80 13.35 -7.59
C GLY A 370 23.22 12.86 -7.88
N TRP A 371 23.86 12.10 -7.00
CA TRP A 371 25.19 11.50 -7.19
C TRP A 371 25.29 10.37 -8.24
N TYR A 372 24.21 10.05 -8.96
CA TYR A 372 24.26 9.00 -9.99
C TYR A 372 24.95 9.53 -11.24
N ALA A 373 25.58 8.65 -12.03
CA ALA A 373 26.10 9.05 -13.33
C ALA A 373 24.96 9.59 -14.23
N ASP A 374 25.19 10.67 -14.99
CA ASP A 374 24.16 11.32 -15.81
C ASP A 374 23.40 10.35 -16.76
N ASN A 375 24.07 9.27 -17.16
CA ASN A 375 23.57 8.24 -18.08
C ASN A 375 23.27 6.88 -17.40
N TRP A 376 23.12 6.84 -16.07
CA TRP A 376 22.98 5.61 -15.28
C TRP A 376 21.89 4.64 -15.75
N PHE A 377 20.81 5.16 -16.32
CA PHE A 377 19.65 4.40 -16.83
C PHE A 377 19.82 3.91 -18.29
N LYS A 378 20.88 4.36 -18.99
CA LYS A 378 21.23 3.92 -20.35
C LYS A 378 22.27 2.78 -20.34
N ILE A 379 22.90 2.53 -19.19
CA ILE A 379 23.89 1.47 -19.02
C ILE A 379 23.19 0.11 -19.09
N LYS A 380 23.73 -0.79 -19.91
CA LYS A 380 23.21 -2.16 -20.06
C LYS A 380 23.52 -2.97 -18.81
N ASP A 381 22.47 -3.40 -18.10
CA ASP A 381 22.58 -4.18 -16.88
C ASP A 381 21.96 -5.58 -17.08
N PRO A 382 22.72 -6.68 -16.92
CA PRO A 382 22.22 -8.04 -17.10
C PRO A 382 21.24 -8.48 -16.01
N ALA A 383 21.13 -7.75 -14.89
CA ALA A 383 20.22 -8.07 -13.79
C ALA A 383 18.78 -7.58 -14.02
N ILE A 384 18.53 -6.78 -15.07
CA ILE A 384 17.21 -6.23 -15.39
C ILE A 384 16.71 -6.69 -16.75
N ASN A 385 15.39 -6.82 -16.90
CA ASN A 385 14.75 -7.26 -18.14
C ASN A 385 14.18 -6.10 -18.98
N CYS A 386 14.38 -4.84 -18.57
CA CYS A 386 13.83 -3.67 -19.24
C CYS A 386 14.81 -3.10 -20.28
N THR A 387 14.29 -2.53 -21.37
CA THR A 387 15.12 -1.87 -22.39
C THR A 387 15.46 -0.43 -21.99
N VAL A 388 16.45 0.17 -22.66
CA VAL A 388 16.88 1.55 -22.38
C VAL A 388 15.75 2.55 -22.64
N GLU A 389 14.93 2.32 -23.68
CA GLU A 389 13.78 3.16 -24.01
C GLU A 389 12.74 3.11 -22.88
N GLN A 390 12.42 1.91 -22.38
CA GLN A 390 11.49 1.69 -21.27
C GLN A 390 11.99 2.36 -19.98
N MET A 391 13.28 2.22 -19.69
CA MET A 391 13.91 2.86 -18.54
C MET A 391 13.86 4.39 -18.66
N THR A 392 14.20 4.93 -19.84
CA THR A 392 14.19 6.39 -20.10
C THR A 392 12.80 6.98 -19.90
N GLU A 393 11.76 6.26 -20.33
CA GLU A 393 10.36 6.67 -20.09
C GLU A 393 10.02 6.66 -18.59
N ALA A 394 10.43 5.63 -17.87
CA ALA A 394 10.11 5.45 -16.45
C ALA A 394 10.77 6.50 -15.53
N VAL A 395 11.97 6.96 -15.86
CA VAL A 395 12.70 7.96 -15.06
C VAL A 395 12.36 9.41 -15.44
N GLN A 396 11.59 9.65 -16.49
CA GLN A 396 11.35 11.01 -17.00
C GLN A 396 10.70 11.93 -15.94
N GLY A 397 11.24 13.13 -15.77
CA GLY A 397 10.68 14.17 -14.91
C GLY A 397 10.95 14.02 -13.41
N HIS A 398 11.75 13.03 -13.00
CA HIS A 398 12.18 12.92 -11.60
C HIS A 398 13.08 14.09 -11.19
N VAL A 399 13.03 14.42 -9.90
CA VAL A 399 13.82 15.48 -9.27
C VAL A 399 14.98 14.84 -8.52
N THR A 400 16.17 15.38 -8.69
CA THR A 400 17.35 15.01 -7.91
C THR A 400 17.75 16.16 -7.00
N THR A 401 18.22 15.80 -5.81
CA THR A 401 18.90 16.72 -4.92
C THR A 401 20.33 16.22 -4.75
N GLU A 402 21.29 17.12 -4.92
CA GLU A 402 22.71 16.85 -4.69
C GLU A 402 23.36 18.02 -3.95
N ILE A 403 24.59 17.83 -3.51
CA ILE A 403 25.35 18.83 -2.79
C ILE A 403 26.42 19.38 -3.71
N VAL A 404 26.57 20.71 -3.73
CA VAL A 404 27.58 21.36 -4.56
C VAL A 404 28.97 21.04 -3.98
N MET A 405 29.74 20.23 -4.70
CA MET A 405 31.10 19.83 -4.31
C MET A 405 32.21 20.67 -4.97
N LEU A 406 31.85 21.51 -5.93
CA LEU A 406 32.77 22.41 -6.64
C LEU A 406 32.18 23.81 -6.65
N ASN A 407 32.97 24.83 -6.29
CA ASN A 407 32.49 26.21 -6.34
C ASN A 407 32.15 26.62 -7.78
N PRO A 408 30.91 27.04 -8.10
CA PRO A 408 30.58 27.54 -9.43
C PRO A 408 31.17 28.93 -9.70
N GLU A 409 31.54 29.68 -8.66
CA GLU A 409 32.13 31.01 -8.80
C GLU A 409 33.62 30.93 -9.11
N THR A 410 34.13 31.85 -9.94
CA THR A 410 35.56 31.93 -10.28
C THR A 410 36.34 32.71 -9.22
N VAL A 411 36.34 32.20 -7.99
CA VAL A 411 37.06 32.77 -6.84
C VAL A 411 38.36 32.00 -6.61
N ARG A 412 39.45 32.70 -6.29
CA ARG A 412 40.72 32.07 -5.87
C ARG A 412 40.70 31.83 -4.37
N GLY A 413 40.81 30.56 -3.97
CA GLY A 413 40.81 30.13 -2.57
C GLY A 413 42.19 30.16 -1.91
N ALA A 414 42.34 29.41 -0.81
CA ALA A 414 43.58 29.30 -0.03
C ALA A 414 44.78 28.81 -0.84
N SER A 415 44.54 27.96 -1.85
CA SER A 415 45.56 27.46 -2.77
C SER A 415 45.94 28.43 -3.89
N ASN A 416 45.29 29.59 -3.97
CA ASN A 416 45.37 30.53 -5.09
C ASN A 416 44.99 29.93 -6.46
N LEU A 417 44.23 28.83 -6.48
CA LEU A 417 43.65 28.23 -7.69
C LEU A 417 42.16 28.55 -7.78
N THR A 418 41.66 28.69 -9.00
CA THR A 418 40.22 28.65 -9.30
C THR A 418 39.74 27.20 -9.48
N SER A 419 38.42 26.99 -9.39
CA SER A 419 37.82 25.67 -9.56
C SER A 419 38.07 25.04 -10.94
N GLN A 420 38.12 25.85 -12.01
CA GLN A 420 38.43 25.36 -13.36
C GLN A 420 39.92 24.99 -13.50
N GLU A 421 40.83 25.85 -13.02
CA GLU A 421 42.27 25.55 -13.05
C GLU A 421 42.61 24.28 -12.25
N PHE A 422 41.91 24.04 -11.13
CA PHE A 422 42.04 22.79 -10.38
C PHE A 422 41.63 21.57 -11.23
N LEU A 423 40.48 21.64 -11.91
CA LEU A 423 40.01 20.54 -12.77
C LEU A 423 40.99 20.27 -13.91
N ASP A 424 41.49 21.31 -14.57
CA ASP A 424 42.48 21.18 -15.65
C ASP A 424 43.75 20.47 -15.17
N GLN A 425 44.27 20.86 -13.99
CA GLN A 425 45.44 20.21 -13.40
C GLN A 425 45.16 18.75 -12.98
N LEU A 426 43.99 18.48 -12.40
CA LEU A 426 43.59 17.13 -12.02
C LEU A 426 43.47 16.22 -13.25
N MET A 427 42.84 16.70 -14.33
CA MET A 427 42.72 15.98 -15.59
C MET A 427 44.09 15.69 -16.21
N SER A 428 45.02 16.64 -16.13
CA SER A 428 46.41 16.43 -16.56
C SER A 428 47.09 15.32 -15.75
N LYS A 429 46.90 15.27 -14.41
CA LYS A 429 47.45 14.19 -13.57
C LYS A 429 46.80 12.82 -13.83
N LEU A 430 45.54 12.80 -14.25
CA LEU A 430 44.82 11.56 -14.59
C LEU A 430 45.17 11.00 -15.98
N GLY A 431 46.03 11.69 -16.75
CA GLY A 431 46.49 11.23 -18.06
C GLY A 431 45.42 11.32 -19.15
N GLY A 432 44.48 12.26 -19.04
CA GLY A 432 43.43 12.49 -20.04
C GLY A 432 42.34 11.41 -20.10
N LYS A 433 42.17 10.61 -19.04
CA LYS A 433 41.00 9.73 -18.91
C LYS A 433 39.71 10.53 -18.84
N ASN A 434 38.62 9.98 -19.38
CA ASN A 434 37.31 10.60 -19.30
C ASN A 434 36.90 10.79 -17.81
N PRO A 435 36.48 12.00 -17.40
CA PRO A 435 35.98 12.25 -16.06
C PRO A 435 34.81 11.33 -15.68
N GLU A 436 33.92 11.05 -16.63
CA GLU A 436 32.75 10.17 -16.46
C GLU A 436 33.12 8.71 -16.15
N GLU A 437 34.31 8.26 -16.57
CA GLU A 437 34.80 6.89 -16.33
C GLU A 437 35.71 6.79 -15.09
N THR A 438 36.05 7.94 -14.48
CA THR A 438 36.99 8.00 -13.36
C THR A 438 36.24 8.06 -12.04
N GLY A 439 36.36 7.02 -11.23
CA GLY A 439 35.70 6.96 -9.91
C GLY A 439 36.19 8.07 -8.97
N GLY A 440 35.24 8.71 -8.28
CA GLY A 440 35.52 9.74 -7.26
C GLY A 440 35.88 11.12 -7.81
N PHE A 441 35.63 11.39 -9.10
CA PHE A 441 35.99 12.67 -9.72
C PHE A 441 35.23 13.86 -9.13
N GLN A 442 33.95 13.68 -8.79
CA GLN A 442 33.13 14.74 -8.18
C GLN A 442 33.57 15.07 -6.74
N GLU A 443 34.07 14.07 -6.01
CA GLU A 443 34.54 14.19 -4.62
C GLU A 443 36.00 14.64 -4.51
N ALA A 444 36.76 14.66 -5.61
CA ALA A 444 38.16 15.07 -5.63
C ALA A 444 38.43 16.45 -5.01
N PRO A 445 37.60 17.49 -5.21
CA PRO A 445 37.75 18.77 -4.51
C PRO A 445 37.68 18.65 -2.97
N LEU A 446 36.92 17.70 -2.45
CA LEU A 446 36.76 17.48 -1.00
C LEU A 446 38.02 16.87 -0.39
N ALA A 447 38.69 15.96 -1.12
CA ALA A 447 39.98 15.40 -0.73
C ALA A 447 41.08 16.47 -0.77
N TYR A 448 41.08 17.31 -1.81
CA TYR A 448 41.98 18.45 -1.92
C TYR A 448 41.82 19.42 -0.74
N ASP A 449 40.59 19.85 -0.47
CA ASP A 449 40.30 20.79 0.62
C ASP A 449 40.49 20.16 2.01
N ALA A 450 40.40 18.83 2.16
CA ALA A 450 40.70 18.15 3.41
C ALA A 450 42.17 18.29 3.80
N VAL A 451 43.08 18.16 2.83
CA VAL A 451 44.53 18.38 3.06
C VAL A 451 44.79 19.84 3.43
N TRP A 452 44.16 20.79 2.74
CA TRP A 452 44.27 22.22 3.09
C TRP A 452 43.72 22.54 4.48
N ALA A 453 42.56 21.99 4.85
CA ALA A 453 41.98 22.16 6.17
C ALA A 453 42.93 21.65 7.26
N LEU A 454 43.52 20.47 7.04
CA LEU A 454 44.51 19.88 7.95
C LEU A 454 45.75 20.77 8.07
N ALA A 455 46.34 21.20 6.95
CA ALA A 455 47.54 22.03 6.94
C ALA A 455 47.32 23.38 7.66
N LEU A 456 46.20 24.05 7.37
CA LEU A 456 45.84 25.31 8.02
C LEU A 456 45.54 25.13 9.52
N ALA A 457 44.91 24.03 9.91
CA ALA A 457 44.67 23.71 11.31
C ALA A 457 45.99 23.43 12.05
N LEU A 458 46.88 22.62 11.49
CA LEU A 458 48.21 22.36 12.07
C LEU A 458 49.05 23.64 12.17
N ASN A 459 48.99 24.52 11.17
CA ASN A 459 49.68 25.81 11.24
C ASN A 459 49.16 26.66 12.43
N LYS A 460 47.84 26.65 12.67
CA LYS A 460 47.23 27.33 13.82
C LYS A 460 47.59 26.70 15.18
N THR A 461 47.96 25.42 15.25
CA THR A 461 48.31 24.77 16.52
C THR A 461 49.73 25.04 16.99
N VAL A 462 50.67 25.33 16.09
CA VAL A 462 52.10 25.52 16.43
C VAL A 462 52.29 26.61 17.50
N GLY A 463 51.61 27.74 17.39
CA GLY A 463 51.69 28.84 18.36
C GLY A 463 51.22 28.45 19.78
N PRO A 464 49.96 28.00 19.95
CA PRO A 464 49.43 27.53 21.22
C PRO A 464 50.22 26.37 21.84
N LEU A 465 50.69 25.41 21.03
CA LEU A 465 51.50 24.29 21.52
C LEU A 465 52.85 24.76 22.05
N LYS A 466 53.52 25.66 21.33
CA LYS A 466 54.79 26.26 21.78
C LYS A 466 54.63 27.04 23.08
N ALA A 467 53.50 27.72 23.29
CA ALA A 467 53.19 28.39 24.55
C ALA A 467 52.98 27.41 25.73
N LYS A 468 52.54 26.18 25.45
CA LYS A 468 52.43 25.08 26.41
C LYS A 468 53.71 24.24 26.57
N GLY A 469 54.76 24.54 25.80
CA GLY A 469 56.02 23.80 25.82
C GLY A 469 56.02 22.48 25.03
N TYR A 470 55.03 22.26 24.15
CA TYR A 470 54.96 21.09 23.25
C TYR A 470 55.30 21.46 21.81
N ARG A 471 55.83 20.51 21.05
CA ARG A 471 55.97 20.54 19.59
C ARG A 471 55.10 19.46 18.94
N LEU A 472 54.88 19.55 17.63
CA LEU A 472 54.15 18.51 16.89
C LEU A 472 54.92 17.17 16.87
N GLU A 473 56.24 17.20 16.92
CA GLU A 473 57.12 16.01 17.03
C GLU A 473 56.93 15.22 18.32
N ASP A 474 56.47 15.88 19.40
CA ASP A 474 56.25 15.26 20.70
C ASP A 474 54.94 14.43 20.74
N PHE A 475 54.24 14.35 19.61
CA PHE A 475 53.01 13.59 19.49
C PHE A 475 53.24 12.09 19.69
N ASN A 476 52.42 11.51 20.55
CA ASN A 476 52.31 10.07 20.74
C ASN A 476 50.83 9.71 20.98
N TYR A 477 50.46 8.46 20.74
CA TYR A 477 49.06 8.03 20.83
C TYR A 477 48.44 8.12 22.25
N ASN A 478 49.25 8.34 23.29
CA ASN A 478 48.77 8.52 24.66
C ASN A 478 48.56 10.00 25.03
N ASN A 479 49.07 10.94 24.23
CA ASN A 479 49.04 12.36 24.54
C ASN A 479 47.77 13.03 24.03
N ARG A 480 46.86 13.36 24.96
CA ARG A 480 45.58 14.01 24.64
C ARG A 480 45.67 15.52 24.44
N GLU A 481 46.70 16.19 24.98
CA GLU A 481 46.81 17.66 24.92
C GLU A 481 47.03 18.16 23.49
N ILE A 482 47.92 17.49 22.73
CA ILE A 482 48.20 17.85 21.34
C ILE A 482 46.94 17.62 20.48
N THR A 483 46.28 16.48 20.65
CA THR A 483 45.01 16.17 19.96
C THR A 483 43.93 17.21 20.27
N ALA A 484 43.84 17.69 21.52
CA ALA A 484 42.86 18.69 21.92
C ALA A 484 43.11 20.05 21.24
N GLU A 485 44.38 20.47 21.07
CA GLU A 485 44.69 21.70 20.31
C GLU A 485 44.37 21.53 18.82
N ILE A 486 44.73 20.38 18.22
CA ILE A 486 44.39 20.09 16.80
C ILE A 486 42.87 20.11 16.61
N TYR A 487 42.12 19.49 17.53
CA TYR A 487 40.66 19.51 17.49
C TYR A 487 40.10 20.93 17.50
N ARG A 488 40.59 21.80 18.39
CA ARG A 488 40.13 23.21 18.46
C ARG A 488 40.49 23.99 17.19
N ALA A 489 41.69 23.77 16.65
CA ALA A 489 42.12 24.41 15.42
C ALA A 489 41.29 23.97 14.21
N MET A 490 40.95 22.68 14.12
CA MET A 490 40.03 22.14 13.11
C MET A 490 38.63 22.73 13.26
N ASN A 491 38.08 22.76 14.48
CA ASN A 491 36.74 23.30 14.75
C ASN A 491 36.59 24.80 14.43
N THR A 492 37.69 25.56 14.52
CA THR A 492 37.73 27.00 14.19
C THR A 492 38.34 27.29 12.82
N SER A 493 38.53 26.25 12.00
CA SER A 493 38.98 26.42 10.62
C SER A 493 37.84 26.93 9.74
N SER A 494 38.14 27.98 8.97
CA SER A 494 37.25 28.60 8.00
C SER A 494 38.14 29.18 6.91
N PHE A 495 37.93 28.77 5.67
CA PHE A 495 38.67 29.25 4.50
C PHE A 495 37.89 28.98 3.21
N GLU A 496 38.25 29.69 2.14
CA GLU A 496 37.75 29.41 0.79
C GLU A 496 38.61 28.32 0.15
N GLY A 497 37.99 27.17 -0.14
CA GLY A 497 38.61 26.05 -0.86
C GLY A 497 38.12 25.97 -2.31
N VAL A 498 38.56 24.94 -3.02
CA VAL A 498 38.12 24.67 -4.40
C VAL A 498 36.64 24.24 -4.45
N SER A 499 36.21 23.56 -3.38
CA SER A 499 34.83 23.14 -3.20
C SER A 499 33.91 24.26 -2.69
N GLY A 500 34.44 25.47 -2.46
CA GLY A 500 33.74 26.64 -1.91
C GLY A 500 34.14 26.93 -0.46
N HIS A 501 33.31 27.66 0.28
CA HIS A 501 33.57 27.96 1.68
C HIS A 501 33.60 26.66 2.50
N VAL A 502 34.70 26.40 3.21
CA VAL A 502 34.89 25.22 4.06
C VAL A 502 34.78 25.66 5.52
N VAL A 503 33.68 25.24 6.16
CA VAL A 503 33.43 25.40 7.60
C VAL A 503 32.84 24.11 8.14
N PHE A 504 33.33 23.67 9.29
CA PHE A 504 32.79 22.53 10.02
C PHE A 504 31.73 23.01 11.02
N ASP A 505 30.59 22.33 11.04
CA ASP A 505 29.55 22.54 12.05
C ASP A 505 29.96 21.94 13.42
N ALA A 506 29.12 22.14 14.44
CA ALA A 506 29.34 21.57 15.77
C ALA A 506 29.41 20.02 15.75
N GLN A 507 28.84 19.37 14.74
CA GLN A 507 28.84 17.92 14.54
C GLN A 507 30.07 17.43 13.75
N GLY A 508 30.89 18.34 13.21
CA GLY A 508 32.11 18.04 12.46
C GLY A 508 31.88 17.78 10.98
N SER A 509 30.68 18.08 10.49
CA SER A 509 30.31 17.97 9.08
C SER A 509 30.47 19.32 8.38
N ARG A 510 30.82 19.29 7.10
CA ARG A 510 30.88 20.49 6.28
C ARG A 510 29.47 21.00 5.94
N MET A 511 29.30 22.32 5.98
CA MET A 511 28.12 23.01 5.45
C MET A 511 28.29 23.36 3.97
N ALA A 512 27.25 23.16 3.14
CA ALA A 512 27.30 23.43 1.70
C ALA A 512 25.90 23.78 1.15
N TRP A 513 25.86 24.34 -0.07
CA TRP A 513 24.62 24.53 -0.81
C TRP A 513 24.15 23.23 -1.45
N THR A 514 22.85 23.04 -1.55
CA THR A 514 22.24 21.93 -2.30
C THR A 514 21.82 22.41 -3.67
N LEU A 515 22.16 21.64 -4.70
CA LEU A 515 21.71 21.82 -6.08
C LEU A 515 20.49 20.90 -6.31
N ILE A 516 19.53 21.43 -7.04
CA ILE A 516 18.29 20.76 -7.42
C ILE A 516 18.28 20.65 -8.94
N GLU A 517 18.07 19.44 -9.44
CA GLU A 517 17.99 19.17 -10.88
C GLU A 517 16.76 18.35 -11.23
N GLN A 518 16.39 18.37 -12.50
CA GLN A 518 15.31 17.57 -13.05
C GLN A 518 15.77 16.90 -14.33
N LEU A 519 15.42 15.62 -14.51
CA LEU A 519 15.64 14.92 -15.77
C LEU A 519 14.58 15.38 -16.80
N GLN A 520 15.03 16.10 -17.83
CA GLN A 520 14.20 16.60 -18.93
C GLN A 520 14.73 16.06 -20.25
N ASP A 521 13.89 15.32 -20.96
CA ASP A 521 14.20 14.75 -22.29
C ASP A 521 15.50 13.93 -22.31
N GLY A 522 15.74 13.17 -21.23
CA GLY A 522 16.93 12.31 -21.07
C GLY A 522 18.24 13.05 -20.73
N SER A 523 18.17 14.32 -20.32
CA SER A 523 19.31 15.14 -19.84
C SER A 523 18.94 15.87 -18.54
N TYR A 524 19.87 15.91 -17.57
CA TYR A 524 19.66 16.66 -16.34
C TYR A 524 19.74 18.17 -16.60
N LYS A 525 18.80 18.91 -16.01
CA LYS A 525 18.73 20.37 -16.03
C LYS A 525 18.67 20.89 -14.61
N LYS A 526 19.55 21.83 -14.29
CA LYS A 526 19.59 22.55 -13.02
C LYS A 526 18.36 23.46 -12.90
N ILE A 527 17.58 23.29 -11.84
CA ILE A 527 16.33 24.05 -11.61
C ILE A 527 16.42 25.04 -10.44
N GLY A 528 17.39 24.87 -9.54
CA GLY A 528 17.65 25.84 -8.47
C GLY A 528 18.69 25.40 -7.45
N TYR A 529 19.03 26.30 -6.52
CA TYR A 529 19.90 26.03 -5.38
C TYR A 529 19.21 26.39 -4.07
N TYR A 530 19.53 25.64 -3.01
CA TYR A 530 19.04 25.89 -1.66
C TYR A 530 20.19 26.04 -0.66
N ASP A 531 20.14 27.14 0.10
CA ASP A 531 21.03 27.39 1.24
C ASP A 531 20.26 27.14 2.54
N SER A 532 20.59 26.05 3.23
CA SER A 532 19.97 25.63 4.48
C SER A 532 20.26 26.57 5.65
N THR A 533 21.35 27.35 5.58
CA THR A 533 21.73 28.26 6.67
C THR A 533 20.91 29.54 6.66
N LYS A 534 20.57 30.04 5.47
CA LYS A 534 19.79 31.27 5.27
C LYS A 534 18.31 31.00 4.99
N GLY A 535 17.94 29.73 4.73
CA GLY A 535 16.60 29.37 4.27
C GLY A 535 16.27 29.95 2.90
N ASN A 536 17.28 30.24 2.07
CA ASN A 536 17.10 30.91 0.79
C ASN A 536 17.03 29.89 -0.36
N LEU A 537 15.91 29.89 -1.09
CA LEU A 537 15.70 29.06 -2.29
C LEU A 537 15.82 29.93 -3.55
N SER A 538 16.91 29.75 -4.28
CA SER A 538 17.09 30.34 -5.61
C SER A 538 16.49 29.41 -6.67
N TRP A 539 15.63 29.94 -7.55
CA TRP A 539 14.88 29.14 -8.53
C TRP A 539 15.01 29.72 -9.93
N TYR A 540 15.31 28.87 -10.92
CA TYR A 540 15.47 29.31 -12.32
C TYR A 540 14.16 29.32 -13.11
N GLY A 541 13.13 28.58 -12.67
CA GLY A 541 11.81 28.57 -13.34
C GLY A 541 11.81 27.84 -14.68
N ASN A 542 12.74 26.91 -14.89
CA ASN A 542 12.88 26.07 -16.09
C ASN A 542 12.41 24.62 -15.86
N ASP A 543 11.67 24.35 -14.78
CA ASP A 543 11.08 23.05 -14.49
C ASP A 543 9.94 22.72 -15.46
N LYS A 544 9.93 21.48 -15.99
CA LYS A 544 8.94 21.01 -16.96
C LYS A 544 8.20 19.81 -16.41
N TRP A 545 6.88 19.92 -16.32
CA TRP A 545 6.01 18.84 -15.84
C TRP A 545 5.22 18.21 -16.99
N ILE A 546 5.05 16.89 -16.90
CA ILE A 546 4.34 16.10 -17.90
C ILE A 546 2.86 16.55 -17.92
N GLY A 547 2.38 16.99 -19.09
CA GLY A 547 1.01 17.49 -19.27
C GLY A 547 0.86 19.01 -19.27
N GLY A 548 1.95 19.77 -19.28
CA GLY A 548 1.95 21.22 -19.55
C GLY A 548 1.37 22.10 -18.43
N SER A 549 1.15 21.54 -17.24
CA SER A 549 0.76 22.33 -16.08
C SER A 549 1.97 23.08 -15.52
N PRO A 550 1.82 24.36 -15.14
CA PRO A 550 2.86 25.14 -14.46
C PRO A 550 3.09 24.69 -13.01
N PHE A 551 2.30 23.72 -12.52
CA PHE A 551 2.39 23.15 -11.19
C PHE A 551 2.56 21.63 -11.29
N PRO A 552 3.29 21.02 -10.35
CA PRO A 552 3.41 19.57 -10.30
C PRO A 552 2.13 18.91 -9.79
N VAL A 553 2.10 17.58 -9.87
CA VAL A 553 0.96 16.72 -9.54
C VAL A 553 0.47 16.96 -8.11
N ALA A 554 -0.85 16.85 -7.87
CA ALA A 554 -1.41 16.79 -6.53
C ALA A 554 -0.92 15.52 -5.79
N ASP A 555 -0.74 15.64 -4.47
CA ASP A 555 -0.27 14.57 -3.58
C ASP A 555 -1.28 13.43 -3.39
N GLN A 556 -2.56 13.70 -3.59
CA GLN A 556 -3.65 12.71 -3.50
C GLN A 556 -4.69 12.92 -4.61
N THR A 557 -5.43 11.84 -4.90
CA THR A 557 -6.63 11.95 -5.75
C THR A 557 -7.64 12.88 -5.10
N VAL A 558 -8.05 13.93 -5.82
CA VAL A 558 -9.10 14.82 -5.34
C VAL A 558 -10.43 14.08 -5.44
N VAL A 559 -11.16 13.99 -4.33
CA VAL A 559 -12.50 13.40 -4.33
C VAL A 559 -13.49 14.50 -4.62
N ILE A 560 -14.17 14.44 -5.76
CA ILE A 560 -15.25 15.37 -6.11
C ILE A 560 -16.59 14.72 -5.77
N GLU A 561 -17.37 15.40 -4.94
CA GLU A 561 -18.74 15.01 -4.63
C GLU A 561 -19.67 15.37 -5.79
N GLN A 562 -20.41 14.39 -6.32
CA GLN A 562 -21.34 14.60 -7.43
C GLN A 562 -22.73 14.05 -7.11
N TYR A 563 -23.75 14.89 -7.23
CA TYR A 563 -25.13 14.50 -7.01
C TYR A 563 -25.69 13.74 -8.22
N ARG A 564 -26.42 12.65 -7.95
CA ARG A 564 -27.22 11.93 -8.94
C ARG A 564 -28.62 12.55 -8.98
N TYR A 565 -29.11 12.79 -10.20
CA TYR A 565 -30.39 13.42 -10.49
C TYR A 565 -31.23 12.52 -11.39
N LEU A 566 -32.54 12.72 -11.37
CA LEU A 566 -33.48 12.02 -12.23
C LEU A 566 -33.24 12.39 -13.69
N SER A 567 -33.34 11.40 -14.58
CA SER A 567 -33.23 11.65 -16.02
C SER A 567 -34.32 12.62 -16.48
N GLN A 568 -33.91 13.80 -16.96
CA GLN A 568 -34.83 14.85 -17.42
C GLN A 568 -35.73 14.39 -18.56
N LYS A 569 -35.22 13.48 -19.42
CA LYS A 569 -36.01 12.90 -20.51
C LYS A 569 -37.16 12.05 -19.96
N LEU A 570 -36.91 11.27 -18.91
CA LEU A 570 -37.93 10.45 -18.26
C LEU A 570 -38.96 11.33 -17.54
N PHE A 571 -38.49 12.32 -16.76
CA PHE A 571 -39.36 13.24 -16.01
C PHE A 571 -40.31 14.01 -16.92
N VAL A 572 -39.80 14.60 -18.01
CA VAL A 572 -40.62 15.37 -18.97
C VAL A 572 -41.63 14.46 -19.68
N SER A 573 -41.22 13.27 -20.12
CA SER A 573 -42.11 12.32 -20.82
C SER A 573 -43.31 11.93 -19.95
N VAL A 574 -43.06 11.51 -18.70
CA VAL A 574 -44.13 11.10 -17.79
C VAL A 574 -45.01 12.28 -17.37
N SER A 575 -44.43 13.48 -17.20
CA SER A 575 -45.17 14.69 -16.89
C SER A 575 -46.18 15.06 -17.99
N VAL A 576 -45.84 14.85 -19.27
CA VAL A 576 -46.76 15.06 -20.40
C VAL A 576 -47.94 14.09 -20.33
N PHE A 577 -47.71 12.81 -20.04
CA PHE A 577 -48.79 11.83 -19.86
C PHE A 577 -49.67 12.17 -18.65
N ALA A 578 -49.10 12.64 -17.55
CA ALA A 578 -49.88 13.11 -16.40
C ALA A 578 -50.78 14.31 -16.76
N CYS A 579 -50.25 15.29 -17.52
CA CYS A 579 -51.03 16.44 -18.00
C CYS A 579 -52.20 16.01 -18.90
N LEU A 580 -51.96 15.12 -19.86
CA LEU A 580 -53.00 14.57 -20.74
C LEU A 580 -54.08 13.83 -19.94
N GLY A 581 -53.69 13.10 -18.90
CA GLY A 581 -54.61 12.41 -17.99
C GLY A 581 -55.47 13.38 -17.18
N ILE A 582 -54.90 14.49 -16.71
CA ILE A 582 -55.63 15.54 -16.00
C ILE A 582 -56.65 16.20 -16.95
N LEU A 583 -56.25 16.52 -18.17
CA LEU A 583 -57.16 17.05 -19.20
C LEU A 583 -58.32 16.08 -19.49
N LEU A 584 -58.03 14.78 -19.64
CA LEU A 584 -59.06 13.75 -19.80
C LEU A 584 -60.00 13.71 -18.57
N GLY A 585 -59.45 13.82 -17.36
CA GLY A 585 -60.23 13.91 -16.11
C GLY A 585 -61.18 15.10 -16.09
N ILE A 586 -60.72 16.28 -16.53
CA ILE A 586 -61.55 17.49 -16.65
C ILE A 586 -62.67 17.30 -17.68
N VAL A 587 -62.37 16.70 -18.84
CA VAL A 587 -63.38 16.40 -19.86
C VAL A 587 -64.45 15.42 -19.33
N CYS A 588 -64.04 14.34 -18.66
CA CYS A 588 -64.96 13.39 -18.04
C CYS A 588 -65.82 14.03 -16.94
N LEU A 589 -65.23 14.90 -16.12
CA LEU A 589 -65.91 15.60 -15.04
C LEU A 589 -66.94 16.60 -15.59
N THR A 590 -66.55 17.43 -16.56
CA THR A 590 -67.44 18.39 -17.21
C THR A 590 -68.60 17.70 -17.93
N PHE A 591 -68.33 16.60 -18.65
CA PHE A 591 -69.37 15.78 -19.27
C PHE A 591 -70.38 15.23 -18.24
N ASN A 592 -69.90 14.73 -17.09
CA ASN A 592 -70.75 14.14 -16.06
C ASN A 592 -71.58 15.20 -15.31
N ILE A 593 -71.05 16.42 -15.13
CA ILE A 593 -71.77 17.55 -14.52
C ILE A 593 -72.82 18.10 -15.49
N TYR A 594 -72.45 18.34 -16.76
CA TYR A 594 -73.36 18.91 -17.75
C TYR A 594 -74.60 18.02 -17.99
N ASN A 595 -74.39 16.70 -18.08
CA ASN A 595 -75.48 15.75 -18.31
C ASN A 595 -76.07 15.17 -17.02
N SER A 596 -75.86 15.83 -15.87
CA SER A 596 -76.31 15.33 -14.55
C SER A 596 -77.82 15.20 -14.39
N ASN A 597 -78.61 15.88 -15.24
CA ASN A 597 -80.07 15.79 -15.25
C ASN A 597 -80.61 14.56 -16.01
N VAL A 598 -79.78 13.88 -16.80
CA VAL A 598 -80.21 12.71 -17.58
C VAL A 598 -80.41 11.51 -16.66
N ARG A 599 -81.59 10.88 -16.71
CA ARG A 599 -81.99 9.75 -15.84
C ARG A 599 -80.97 8.62 -15.80
N TYR A 600 -80.35 8.31 -16.93
CA TYR A 600 -79.27 7.30 -17.02
C TYR A 600 -78.04 7.65 -16.16
N ILE A 601 -77.63 8.92 -16.15
CA ILE A 601 -76.48 9.42 -15.39
C ILE A 601 -76.84 9.56 -13.91
N GLN A 602 -78.05 10.00 -13.58
CA GLN A 602 -78.56 10.05 -12.20
C GLN A 602 -78.55 8.67 -11.54
N ASN A 603 -78.96 7.62 -12.26
CA ASN A 603 -78.93 6.23 -11.79
C ASN A 603 -77.49 5.70 -11.52
N SER A 604 -76.47 6.39 -12.03
CA SER A 604 -75.05 6.05 -11.81
C SER A 604 -74.43 6.76 -10.60
N GLN A 605 -75.20 7.54 -9.84
CA GLN A 605 -74.74 8.34 -8.70
C GLN A 605 -73.64 9.35 -9.11
N PRO A 606 -74.00 10.44 -9.82
CA PRO A 606 -73.04 11.30 -10.51
C PRO A 606 -72.05 11.99 -9.57
N TYR A 607 -72.48 12.35 -8.35
CA TYR A 607 -71.62 13.00 -7.37
C TYR A 607 -70.46 12.12 -6.88
N LEU A 608 -70.67 10.81 -6.71
CA LEU A 608 -69.57 9.90 -6.33
C LEU A 608 -68.58 9.74 -7.49
N ASN A 609 -69.06 9.66 -8.73
CA ASN A 609 -68.19 9.62 -9.90
C ASN A 609 -67.40 10.93 -10.06
N ASN A 610 -67.99 12.09 -9.72
CA ASN A 610 -67.28 13.38 -9.67
C ASN A 610 -66.15 13.35 -8.63
N MET A 611 -66.41 12.83 -7.42
CA MET A 611 -65.37 12.65 -6.39
C MET A 611 -64.27 11.70 -6.87
N THR A 612 -64.62 10.61 -7.57
CA THR A 612 -63.63 9.71 -8.18
C THR A 612 -62.75 10.44 -9.19
N ALA A 613 -63.34 11.23 -10.10
CA ALA A 613 -62.60 11.99 -11.09
C ALA A 613 -61.65 13.03 -10.46
N VAL A 614 -62.11 13.73 -9.42
CA VAL A 614 -61.27 14.69 -8.66
C VAL A 614 -60.11 13.98 -7.98
N GLY A 615 -60.36 12.84 -7.31
CA GLY A 615 -59.29 12.04 -6.70
C GLY A 615 -58.26 11.53 -7.72
N CYS A 616 -58.72 11.10 -8.90
CA CYS A 616 -57.86 10.70 -10.02
C CYS A 616 -56.98 11.86 -10.52
N MET A 617 -57.52 13.07 -10.65
CA MET A 617 -56.74 14.26 -11.04
C MET A 617 -55.70 14.64 -9.98
N MET A 618 -56.06 14.56 -8.69
CA MET A 618 -55.11 14.78 -7.59
C MET A 618 -53.98 13.75 -7.59
N ALA A 619 -54.30 12.46 -7.80
CA ALA A 619 -53.29 11.41 -7.88
C ALA A 619 -52.34 11.61 -9.07
N LEU A 620 -52.84 12.05 -10.24
CA LEU A 620 -51.99 12.41 -11.38
C LEU A 620 -51.11 13.62 -11.09
N ALA A 621 -51.62 14.61 -10.36
CA ALA A 621 -50.83 15.77 -9.95
C ALA A 621 -49.69 15.41 -8.98
N ALA A 622 -49.78 14.28 -8.26
CA ALA A 622 -48.70 13.80 -7.39
C ALA A 622 -47.43 13.35 -8.16
N VAL A 623 -47.53 13.13 -9.48
CA VAL A 623 -46.39 12.77 -10.33
C VAL A 623 -45.36 13.89 -10.42
N PHE A 624 -45.77 15.17 -10.45
CA PHE A 624 -44.81 16.28 -10.57
C PHE A 624 -43.93 16.41 -9.32
N PRO A 625 -44.49 16.49 -8.09
CA PRO A 625 -43.67 16.54 -6.88
C PRO A 625 -42.75 15.33 -6.75
N LEU A 626 -43.18 14.13 -7.16
CA LEU A 626 -42.37 12.90 -7.11
C LEU A 626 -41.10 12.98 -7.96
N GLY A 627 -41.12 13.70 -9.08
CA GLY A 627 -39.97 13.83 -9.98
C GLY A 627 -39.10 15.08 -9.77
N ILE A 628 -39.53 16.02 -8.92
CA ILE A 628 -38.73 17.20 -8.56
C ILE A 628 -37.57 16.79 -7.66
N ASP A 629 -36.35 16.91 -8.12
CA ASP A 629 -35.13 16.63 -7.36
C ASP A 629 -34.34 17.91 -7.01
N GLY A 630 -33.16 17.76 -6.40
CA GLY A 630 -32.28 18.87 -6.03
C GLY A 630 -31.77 19.70 -7.21
N LEU A 631 -31.98 19.25 -8.46
CA LEU A 631 -31.69 20.02 -9.67
C LEU A 631 -32.66 21.20 -9.85
N HIS A 632 -33.93 20.99 -9.48
CA HIS A 632 -35.01 21.94 -9.73
C HIS A 632 -35.30 22.84 -8.52
N VAL A 633 -35.04 22.34 -7.31
CA VAL A 633 -35.42 23.01 -6.07
C VAL A 633 -34.24 23.08 -5.13
N HIS A 634 -34.03 24.27 -4.55
CA HIS A 634 -32.98 24.49 -3.56
C HIS A 634 -33.27 23.70 -2.28
N ARG A 635 -32.23 23.19 -1.62
CA ARG A 635 -32.30 22.40 -0.36
C ARG A 635 -33.24 22.91 0.74
N ARG A 636 -33.49 24.22 0.82
CA ARG A 636 -34.38 24.80 1.85
C ARG A 636 -35.86 24.51 1.58
N GLN A 637 -36.25 24.41 0.32
CA GLN A 637 -37.64 24.19 -0.11
C GLN A 637 -37.94 22.70 -0.33
N PHE A 638 -36.91 21.86 -0.45
CA PHE A 638 -37.04 20.43 -0.73
C PHE A 638 -37.85 19.63 0.33
N PRO A 639 -37.75 19.89 1.66
CA PRO A 639 -38.59 19.19 2.64
C PRO A 639 -40.09 19.46 2.44
N VAL A 640 -40.44 20.66 1.97
CA VAL A 640 -41.83 21.01 1.66
C VAL A 640 -42.34 20.20 0.47
N VAL A 641 -41.49 19.97 -0.55
CA VAL A 641 -41.81 19.10 -1.68
C VAL A 641 -41.99 17.64 -1.22
N CYS A 642 -41.14 17.15 -0.31
CA CYS A 642 -41.26 15.81 0.28
C CYS A 642 -42.62 15.60 0.95
N GLN A 643 -43.06 16.58 1.74
CA GLN A 643 -44.36 16.56 2.41
C GLN A 643 -45.50 16.60 1.38
N PHE A 644 -45.40 17.49 0.40
CA PHE A 644 -46.43 17.66 -0.62
C PHE A 644 -46.65 16.38 -1.46
N ARG A 645 -45.60 15.60 -1.73
CA ARG A 645 -45.71 14.26 -2.38
C ARG A 645 -46.64 13.33 -1.62
N LEU A 646 -46.40 13.20 -0.31
CA LEU A 646 -47.11 12.26 0.54
C LEU A 646 -48.60 12.63 0.64
N TRP A 647 -48.88 13.91 0.88
CA TRP A 647 -50.25 14.43 1.00
C TRP A 647 -51.05 14.31 -0.29
N LEU A 648 -50.47 14.71 -1.42
CA LEU A 648 -51.19 14.74 -2.70
C LEU A 648 -51.53 13.33 -3.19
N LEU A 649 -50.60 12.38 -3.03
CA LEU A 649 -50.83 10.98 -3.38
C LEU A 649 -51.83 10.31 -2.43
N GLY A 650 -51.68 10.50 -1.12
CA GLY A 650 -52.56 9.89 -0.11
C GLY A 650 -54.02 10.34 -0.25
N LEU A 651 -54.24 11.66 -0.30
CA LEU A 651 -55.59 12.22 -0.44
C LEU A 651 -56.22 11.87 -1.79
N GLY A 652 -55.44 11.92 -2.88
CA GLY A 652 -55.92 11.55 -4.22
C GLY A 652 -56.38 10.09 -4.28
N PHE A 653 -55.58 9.17 -3.74
CA PHE A 653 -55.94 7.75 -3.64
C PHE A 653 -57.19 7.54 -2.78
N SER A 654 -57.24 8.14 -1.59
CA SER A 654 -58.35 7.98 -0.63
C SER A 654 -59.68 8.49 -1.18
N LEU A 655 -59.66 9.63 -1.89
CA LEU A 655 -60.87 10.19 -2.51
C LEU A 655 -61.34 9.36 -3.71
N ALA A 656 -60.41 8.94 -4.58
CA ALA A 656 -60.72 8.12 -5.75
C ALA A 656 -61.22 6.73 -5.35
N TYR A 657 -60.47 6.03 -4.49
CA TYR A 657 -60.83 4.69 -4.08
C TYR A 657 -62.01 4.67 -3.10
N GLY A 658 -62.07 5.59 -2.14
CA GLY A 658 -63.15 5.65 -1.15
C GLY A 658 -64.53 5.89 -1.77
N SER A 659 -64.60 6.68 -2.85
CA SER A 659 -65.83 6.89 -3.61
C SER A 659 -66.27 5.62 -4.37
N MET A 660 -65.35 4.91 -5.02
CA MET A 660 -65.64 3.62 -5.67
C MET A 660 -66.03 2.53 -4.66
N PHE A 661 -65.32 2.46 -3.53
CA PHE A 661 -65.58 1.52 -2.45
C PHE A 661 -66.96 1.74 -1.81
N THR A 662 -67.32 3.00 -1.53
CA THR A 662 -68.64 3.30 -0.94
C THR A 662 -69.77 2.91 -1.89
N LYS A 663 -69.57 3.09 -3.21
CA LYS A 663 -70.53 2.68 -4.24
C LYS A 663 -70.74 1.17 -4.24
N ILE A 664 -69.68 0.36 -4.16
CA ILE A 664 -69.80 -1.11 -4.13
C ILE A 664 -70.36 -1.62 -2.80
N TRP A 665 -69.96 -1.00 -1.67
CA TRP A 665 -70.48 -1.31 -0.34
C TRP A 665 -71.99 -1.07 -0.25
N TRP A 666 -72.46 0.04 -0.83
CA TRP A 666 -73.89 0.34 -0.89
C TRP A 666 -74.66 -0.71 -1.69
N VAL A 667 -74.16 -1.08 -2.88
CA VAL A 667 -74.77 -2.14 -3.69
C VAL A 667 -74.84 -3.45 -2.89
N HIS A 668 -73.74 -3.86 -2.25
CA HIS A 668 -73.72 -5.06 -1.42
C HIS A 668 -74.80 -4.99 -0.31
N THR A 669 -74.77 -3.95 0.53
CA THR A 669 -75.69 -3.84 1.68
C THR A 669 -77.18 -3.77 1.30
N VAL A 670 -77.51 -3.23 0.13
CA VAL A 670 -78.89 -3.15 -0.37
C VAL A 670 -79.39 -4.49 -0.92
N PHE A 671 -78.52 -5.28 -1.56
CA PHE A 671 -78.94 -6.50 -2.26
C PHE A 671 -78.70 -7.81 -1.51
N THR A 672 -77.77 -7.87 -0.56
CA THR A 672 -77.45 -9.13 0.16
C THR A 672 -78.20 -9.30 1.49
N LYS A 673 -78.72 -8.24 2.13
CA LYS A 673 -79.54 -8.36 3.35
C LYS A 673 -80.97 -8.82 3.03
N LYS A 674 -81.18 -10.14 2.97
CA LYS A 674 -82.45 -10.75 2.54
C LYS A 674 -83.48 -11.03 3.66
N GLU A 675 -83.17 -10.87 4.95
CA GLU A 675 -84.03 -11.48 6.00
C GLU A 675 -84.69 -10.62 7.11
N GLU A 676 -84.52 -9.30 7.24
CA GLU A 676 -85.16 -8.62 8.41
C GLU A 676 -85.94 -7.32 8.21
N LYS A 677 -86.09 -6.75 7.01
CA LYS A 677 -86.93 -5.54 6.83
C LYS A 677 -87.74 -5.53 5.55
N LYS A 678 -88.79 -6.36 5.49
CA LYS A 678 -89.82 -6.25 4.45
C LYS A 678 -90.65 -4.95 4.57
N ASP A 679 -90.66 -4.28 5.74
CA ASP A 679 -91.40 -3.01 5.95
C ASP A 679 -90.57 -1.73 6.07
N ARG A 680 -89.26 -1.77 5.77
CA ARG A 680 -88.45 -0.55 5.67
C ARG A 680 -87.46 -0.66 4.50
N ARG A 681 -87.97 -0.66 3.26
CA ARG A 681 -87.22 -0.12 2.10
C ARG A 681 -87.10 1.40 2.29
N LYS A 682 -86.33 1.83 3.29
CA LYS A 682 -86.00 3.25 3.46
C LYS A 682 -85.18 3.67 2.25
N HIS A 683 -85.68 4.67 1.52
CA HIS A 683 -84.88 5.51 0.64
C HIS A 683 -83.60 5.88 1.43
N LEU A 684 -82.44 5.35 1.04
CA LEU A 684 -81.21 5.69 1.74
C LEU A 684 -80.84 7.11 1.30
N GLU A 685 -80.84 8.04 2.25
CA GLU A 685 -80.57 9.44 1.94
C GLU A 685 -79.14 9.58 1.36
N PRO A 686 -78.98 10.34 0.26
CA PRO A 686 -77.69 10.50 -0.42
C PRO A 686 -76.53 10.92 0.51
N TRP A 687 -76.84 11.65 1.60
CA TRP A 687 -75.85 12.12 2.56
C TRP A 687 -75.06 10.99 3.25
N LYS A 688 -75.64 9.79 3.41
CA LYS A 688 -74.96 8.65 4.07
C LYS A 688 -73.79 8.09 3.25
N LEU A 689 -73.88 8.20 1.92
CA LEU A 689 -72.80 7.81 1.01
C LEU A 689 -71.64 8.80 1.13
N TYR A 690 -71.93 10.11 1.13
CA TYR A 690 -70.90 11.14 1.31
C TYR A 690 -70.24 11.06 2.70
N ALA A 691 -71.02 10.78 3.74
CA ALA A 691 -70.49 10.59 5.09
C ALA A 691 -69.49 9.42 5.16
N THR A 692 -69.77 8.31 4.45
CA THR A 692 -68.86 7.15 4.42
C THR A 692 -67.53 7.48 3.73
N VAL A 693 -67.57 8.20 2.60
CA VAL A 693 -66.36 8.68 1.92
C VAL A 693 -65.59 9.68 2.79
N GLY A 694 -66.30 10.58 3.47
CA GLY A 694 -65.71 11.55 4.40
C GLY A 694 -65.01 10.90 5.58
N VAL A 695 -65.56 9.82 6.14
CA VAL A 695 -64.92 9.04 7.22
C VAL A 695 -63.63 8.38 6.72
N LEU A 696 -63.65 7.74 5.54
CA LEU A 696 -62.45 7.11 4.98
C LEU A 696 -61.34 8.13 4.68
N LEU A 697 -61.70 9.30 4.15
CA LEU A 697 -60.76 10.41 3.93
C LEU A 697 -60.25 10.98 5.26
N GLY A 698 -61.11 11.12 6.27
CA GLY A 698 -60.75 11.63 7.60
C GLY A 698 -59.75 10.74 8.33
N ILE A 699 -59.89 9.42 8.23
CA ILE A 699 -58.92 8.45 8.77
C ILE A 699 -57.55 8.65 8.11
N ASP A 700 -57.52 8.87 6.79
CA ASP A 700 -56.28 9.06 6.04
C ASP A 700 -55.59 10.38 6.42
N VAL A 701 -56.34 11.50 6.45
CA VAL A 701 -55.84 12.81 6.91
C VAL A 701 -55.25 12.72 8.30
N LEU A 702 -55.95 12.07 9.24
CA LEU A 702 -55.48 11.90 10.61
C LEU A 702 -54.19 11.05 10.65
N SER A 703 -54.11 9.98 9.89
CA SER A 703 -52.92 9.13 9.82
C SER A 703 -51.69 9.88 9.26
N LEU A 704 -51.86 10.69 8.22
CA LEU A 704 -50.79 11.50 7.63
C LEU A 704 -50.37 12.67 8.52
N MET A 705 -51.30 13.34 9.19
CA MET A 705 -50.99 14.37 10.20
C MET A 705 -50.15 13.80 11.34
N ILE A 706 -50.54 12.64 11.88
CA ILE A 706 -49.80 11.99 12.98
C ILE A 706 -48.38 11.65 12.51
N TRP A 707 -48.24 11.05 11.33
CA TRP A 707 -46.92 10.75 10.78
C TRP A 707 -46.07 12.03 10.64
N GLN A 708 -46.62 13.08 10.03
CA GLN A 708 -45.88 14.33 9.82
C GLN A 708 -45.46 15.03 11.12
N ILE A 709 -46.29 14.99 12.17
CA ILE A 709 -45.98 15.63 13.45
C ILE A 709 -44.96 14.80 14.26
N VAL A 710 -45.11 13.48 14.26
CA VAL A 710 -44.29 12.57 15.08
C VAL A 710 -42.94 12.28 14.43
N ASP A 711 -42.88 12.11 13.12
CA ASP A 711 -41.66 11.77 12.36
C ASP A 711 -41.64 12.49 10.99
N PRO A 712 -41.33 13.80 10.97
CA PRO A 712 -41.34 14.59 9.75
C PRO A 712 -40.29 14.13 8.75
N LEU A 713 -40.67 14.07 7.47
CA LEU A 713 -39.74 13.77 6.39
C LEU A 713 -38.70 14.89 6.25
N HIS A 714 -37.43 14.50 6.28
CA HIS A 714 -36.27 15.37 6.08
C HIS A 714 -35.39 14.83 4.94
N ILE A 715 -34.37 15.62 4.57
CA ILE A 715 -33.44 15.26 3.50
C ILE A 715 -32.35 14.39 4.10
N THR A 716 -32.14 13.22 3.53
CA THR A 716 -31.01 12.35 3.83
C THR A 716 -30.14 12.19 2.58
N VAL A 717 -28.83 12.19 2.79
CA VAL A 717 -27.83 12.04 1.72
C VAL A 717 -27.22 10.64 1.82
N GLU A 718 -27.49 9.81 0.84
CA GLU A 718 -26.87 8.49 0.72
C GLU A 718 -25.57 8.61 -0.06
N LYS A 719 -24.47 8.13 0.52
CA LYS A 719 -23.14 8.15 -0.10
C LYS A 719 -22.87 6.80 -0.75
N PHE A 720 -22.69 6.79 -2.07
CA PHE A 720 -22.27 5.59 -2.78
C PHE A 720 -20.76 5.40 -2.75
N THR A 721 -20.33 4.20 -3.12
CA THR A 721 -18.92 3.86 -3.34
C THR A 721 -18.30 4.79 -4.38
N ARG A 722 -17.05 5.16 -4.18
CA ARG A 722 -16.31 6.04 -5.09
C ARG A 722 -16.12 5.37 -6.45
N GLU A 723 -16.34 6.13 -7.51
CA GLU A 723 -16.24 5.68 -8.89
C GLU A 723 -15.09 6.41 -9.60
N ALA A 724 -14.35 5.69 -10.43
CA ALA A 724 -13.36 6.32 -11.31
C ALA A 724 -14.09 7.05 -12.46
N PRO A 725 -13.67 8.26 -12.82
CA PRO A 725 -14.25 8.99 -13.94
C PRO A 725 -14.07 8.23 -15.25
N LYS A 726 -15.03 8.40 -16.17
CA LYS A 726 -14.96 7.81 -17.53
C LYS A 726 -13.85 8.42 -18.41
N ALA A 727 -13.32 9.57 -18.01
CA ALA A 727 -12.17 10.22 -18.62
C ALA A 727 -10.95 10.09 -17.69
N ASP A 728 -9.73 10.11 -18.23
CA ASP A 728 -8.47 10.01 -17.48
C ASP A 728 -8.15 11.31 -16.71
N LEU A 729 -9.06 11.68 -15.81
CA LEU A 729 -8.95 12.78 -14.87
C LEU A 729 -8.47 12.23 -13.53
N ASP A 730 -7.54 12.94 -12.89
CA ASP A 730 -6.94 12.61 -11.57
C ASP A 730 -7.90 12.88 -10.39
N VAL A 731 -9.15 12.42 -10.54
CA VAL A 731 -10.24 12.71 -9.63
C VAL A 731 -10.97 11.40 -9.33
N LEU A 732 -11.38 11.19 -8.08
CA LEU A 732 -12.36 10.15 -7.74
C LEU A 732 -13.73 10.81 -7.56
N ILE A 733 -14.74 10.27 -8.20
CA ILE A 733 -16.11 10.79 -8.05
C ILE A 733 -16.78 10.07 -6.90
N GLN A 734 -17.30 10.82 -5.93
CA GLN A 734 -18.14 10.28 -4.86
C GLN A 734 -19.60 10.58 -5.22
N PRO A 735 -20.40 9.58 -5.64
CA PRO A 735 -21.79 9.80 -6.01
C PRO A 735 -22.64 9.97 -4.74
N LEU A 736 -23.49 10.99 -4.75
CA LEU A 736 -24.41 11.33 -3.67
C LEU A 736 -25.86 11.26 -4.16
N LEU A 737 -26.73 10.66 -3.36
CA LEU A 737 -28.18 10.65 -3.60
C LEU A 737 -28.89 11.46 -2.53
N GLU A 738 -29.73 12.41 -2.94
CA GLU A 738 -30.67 13.05 -2.03
C GLU A 738 -32.03 12.38 -2.13
N HIS A 739 -32.55 11.86 -1.00
CA HIS A 739 -33.91 11.35 -0.92
C HIS A 739 -34.62 11.86 0.33
N CYS A 740 -35.96 11.81 0.31
CA CYS A 740 -36.77 12.15 1.46
C CYS A 740 -36.88 10.92 2.37
N SER A 741 -36.37 11.00 3.60
CA SER A 741 -36.49 9.93 4.58
C SER A 741 -36.99 10.47 5.92
N SER A 742 -37.46 9.56 6.77
CA SER A 742 -37.84 9.81 8.16
C SER A 742 -37.14 8.76 9.02
N GLU A 743 -37.00 8.98 10.33
CA GLU A 743 -36.22 8.06 11.17
C GLU A 743 -36.82 6.65 11.19
N LYS A 744 -38.16 6.54 11.10
CA LYS A 744 -38.91 5.28 11.10
C LYS A 744 -39.73 5.11 9.83
N MET A 745 -39.17 5.51 8.68
CA MET A 745 -39.84 5.49 7.37
C MET A 745 -40.53 4.15 7.05
N ASN A 746 -39.81 3.03 7.20
CA ASN A 746 -40.34 1.70 6.88
C ASN A 746 -41.50 1.28 7.78
N THR A 747 -41.50 1.72 9.05
CA THR A 747 -42.59 1.43 9.99
C THR A 747 -43.85 2.19 9.60
N TRP A 748 -43.74 3.48 9.32
CA TRP A 748 -44.88 4.31 8.91
C TRP A 748 -45.45 3.89 7.55
N LEU A 749 -44.59 3.65 6.56
CA LEU A 749 -45.01 3.11 5.26
C LEU A 749 -45.68 1.75 5.40
N GLY A 750 -45.15 0.85 6.23
CA GLY A 750 -45.74 -0.46 6.50
C GLY A 750 -47.15 -0.37 7.11
N VAL A 751 -47.36 0.54 8.07
CA VAL A 751 -48.68 0.78 8.68
C VAL A 751 -49.68 1.34 7.67
N VAL A 752 -49.29 2.36 6.91
CA VAL A 752 -50.17 2.99 5.90
C VAL A 752 -50.50 2.01 4.76
N TYR A 753 -49.49 1.35 4.18
CA TYR A 753 -49.69 0.37 3.13
C TYR A 753 -50.46 -0.86 3.61
N GLY A 754 -50.27 -1.31 4.85
CA GLY A 754 -51.04 -2.38 5.45
C GLY A 754 -52.54 -2.04 5.55
N TYR A 755 -52.87 -0.87 6.08
CA TYR A 755 -54.24 -0.37 6.16
C TYR A 755 -54.89 -0.25 4.77
N LYS A 756 -54.19 0.36 3.81
CA LYS A 756 -54.69 0.50 2.42
C LYS A 756 -54.82 -0.85 1.72
N GLY A 757 -53.90 -1.78 1.94
CA GLY A 757 -53.96 -3.14 1.41
C GLY A 757 -55.19 -3.90 1.90
N LEU A 758 -55.51 -3.80 3.20
CA LEU A 758 -56.72 -4.40 3.75
C LEU A 758 -57.99 -3.79 3.12
N LEU A 759 -58.02 -2.47 2.94
CA LEU A 759 -59.12 -1.77 2.27
C LEU A 759 -59.28 -2.23 0.81
N LEU A 760 -58.16 -2.41 0.09
CA LEU A 760 -58.13 -2.91 -1.29
C LEU A 760 -58.70 -4.33 -1.40
N LEU A 761 -58.26 -5.24 -0.51
CA LEU A 761 -58.75 -6.63 -0.48
C LEU A 761 -60.24 -6.70 -0.16
N LEU A 762 -60.71 -5.90 0.80
CA LEU A 762 -62.13 -5.81 1.13
C LEU A 762 -62.95 -5.29 -0.06
N GLY A 763 -62.45 -4.29 -0.80
CA GLY A 763 -63.15 -3.81 -1.99
C GLY A 763 -63.19 -4.82 -3.14
N ILE A 764 -62.13 -5.61 -3.35
CA ILE A 764 -62.16 -6.73 -4.32
C ILE A 764 -63.21 -7.76 -3.89
N PHE A 765 -63.23 -8.15 -2.62
CA PHE A 765 -64.19 -9.11 -2.07
C PHE A 765 -65.64 -8.66 -2.31
N LEU A 766 -65.95 -7.39 -1.98
CA LEU A 766 -67.28 -6.82 -2.20
C LEU A 766 -67.65 -6.71 -3.68
N ALA A 767 -66.68 -6.38 -4.55
CA ALA A 767 -66.89 -6.34 -5.99
C ALA A 767 -67.18 -7.74 -6.56
N TYR A 768 -66.56 -8.79 -6.02
CA TYR A 768 -66.81 -10.17 -6.42
C TYR A 768 -68.21 -10.64 -6.01
N GLU A 769 -68.61 -10.39 -4.76
CA GLU A 769 -69.94 -10.75 -4.23
C GLU A 769 -71.08 -10.06 -4.99
N THR A 770 -70.88 -8.83 -5.44
CA THR A 770 -71.91 -8.04 -6.12
C THR A 770 -71.99 -8.24 -7.64
N LYS A 771 -71.13 -9.09 -8.23
CA LYS A 771 -71.02 -9.26 -9.70
C LYS A 771 -72.28 -9.80 -10.38
N SER A 772 -73.02 -10.68 -9.70
CA SER A 772 -74.17 -11.41 -10.24
C SER A 772 -75.49 -10.66 -10.10
N VAL A 773 -75.50 -9.52 -9.39
CA VAL A 773 -76.70 -8.69 -9.20
C VAL A 773 -76.92 -7.84 -10.44
N SER A 774 -78.03 -8.02 -11.17
CA SER A 774 -78.41 -7.14 -12.30
C SER A 774 -79.75 -6.49 -12.03
N THR A 775 -79.77 -5.17 -11.86
CA THR A 775 -81.01 -4.39 -11.76
C THR A 775 -80.96 -3.16 -12.66
N GLU A 776 -82.10 -2.83 -13.28
CA GLU A 776 -82.26 -1.69 -14.19
C GLU A 776 -82.02 -0.33 -13.50
N LYS A 777 -82.11 -0.31 -12.17
CA LYS A 777 -81.89 0.88 -11.34
C LYS A 777 -80.42 1.23 -11.13
N ILE A 778 -79.45 0.33 -11.36
CA ILE A 778 -78.01 0.57 -11.11
C ILE A 778 -77.15 -0.06 -12.24
N ASN A 779 -76.79 0.75 -13.23
CA ASN A 779 -76.16 0.27 -14.47
C ASN A 779 -74.62 0.17 -14.43
N ASP A 780 -73.96 0.76 -13.42
CA ASP A 780 -72.51 1.05 -13.48
C ASP A 780 -71.65 0.26 -12.48
N HIS A 781 -72.26 -0.57 -11.62
CA HIS A 781 -71.54 -1.24 -10.53
C HIS A 781 -70.48 -2.26 -11.03
N ARG A 782 -70.71 -2.90 -12.20
CA ARG A 782 -69.73 -3.81 -12.82
C ARG A 782 -68.46 -3.10 -13.30
N ALA A 783 -68.61 -1.91 -13.90
CA ALA A 783 -67.49 -1.10 -14.34
C ALA A 783 -66.66 -0.61 -13.15
N VAL A 784 -67.33 -0.21 -12.06
CA VAL A 784 -66.68 0.17 -10.79
C VAL A 784 -65.92 -1.01 -10.19
N GLY A 785 -66.49 -2.23 -10.21
CA GLY A 785 -65.79 -3.44 -9.76
C GLY A 785 -64.53 -3.76 -10.56
N MET A 786 -64.57 -3.61 -11.90
CA MET A 786 -63.39 -3.78 -12.76
C MET A 786 -62.31 -2.73 -12.49
N ALA A 787 -62.70 -1.47 -12.27
CA ALA A 787 -61.77 -0.40 -11.90
C ALA A 787 -61.10 -0.67 -10.54
N ILE A 788 -61.87 -1.10 -9.52
CA ILE A 788 -61.34 -1.48 -8.20
C ILE A 788 -60.32 -2.62 -8.33
N TYR A 789 -60.60 -3.65 -9.12
CA TYR A 789 -59.68 -4.76 -9.34
C TYR A 789 -58.34 -4.30 -9.95
N ASN A 790 -58.40 -3.48 -11.01
CA ASN A 790 -57.20 -2.97 -11.67
C ASN A 790 -56.35 -2.10 -10.73
N VAL A 791 -56.98 -1.16 -10.02
CA VAL A 791 -56.28 -0.29 -9.05
C VAL A 791 -55.63 -1.13 -7.96
N ALA A 792 -56.35 -2.11 -7.42
CA ALA A 792 -55.84 -2.93 -6.32
C ALA A 792 -54.62 -3.76 -6.73
N VAL A 793 -54.67 -4.43 -7.89
CA VAL A 793 -53.55 -5.24 -8.39
C VAL A 793 -52.32 -4.37 -8.67
N LEU A 794 -52.49 -3.24 -9.36
CA LEU A 794 -51.37 -2.34 -9.66
C LEU A 794 -50.72 -1.79 -8.37
N CYS A 795 -51.52 -1.40 -7.37
CA CYS A 795 -50.99 -0.88 -6.11
C CYS A 795 -50.29 -1.97 -5.26
N MET A 796 -50.85 -3.18 -5.19
CA MET A 796 -50.23 -4.29 -4.43
C MET A 796 -48.90 -4.75 -5.01
N ILE A 797 -48.70 -4.63 -6.33
CA ILE A 797 -47.42 -4.97 -6.98
C ILE A 797 -46.41 -3.82 -6.85
N THR A 798 -46.84 -2.57 -7.06
CA THR A 798 -45.91 -1.44 -7.20
C THR A 798 -45.41 -0.89 -5.86
N ALA A 799 -46.20 -0.96 -4.79
CA ALA A 799 -45.78 -0.48 -3.47
C ALA A 799 -44.55 -1.25 -2.92
N PRO A 800 -44.49 -2.60 -2.93
CA PRO A 800 -43.27 -3.32 -2.53
C PRO A 800 -42.09 -3.08 -3.46
N VAL A 801 -42.31 -3.02 -4.78
CA VAL A 801 -41.25 -2.82 -5.77
C VAL A 801 -40.53 -1.48 -5.57
N THR A 802 -41.28 -0.41 -5.31
CA THR A 802 -40.72 0.94 -5.09
C THR A 802 -39.94 1.06 -3.78
N MET A 803 -40.30 0.29 -2.74
CA MET A 803 -39.53 0.21 -1.50
C MET A 803 -38.16 -0.48 -1.72
N ILE A 804 -38.14 -1.56 -2.49
CA ILE A 804 -36.90 -2.31 -2.80
C ILE A 804 -35.96 -1.50 -3.69
N LEU A 805 -36.51 -0.76 -4.66
CA LEU A 805 -35.73 0.02 -5.63
C LEU A 805 -35.40 1.45 -5.17
N SER A 806 -35.48 1.75 -3.87
CA SER A 806 -35.27 3.10 -3.32
C SER A 806 -33.88 3.69 -3.63
N SER A 807 -32.84 2.86 -3.75
CA SER A 807 -31.49 3.30 -4.13
C SER A 807 -31.33 3.62 -5.64
N GLN A 808 -32.31 3.26 -6.49
CA GLN A 808 -32.32 3.54 -7.92
C GLN A 808 -33.43 4.53 -8.28
N GLN A 809 -33.10 5.83 -8.33
CA GLN A 809 -34.07 6.91 -8.55
C GLN A 809 -34.88 6.78 -9.84
N ASP A 810 -34.22 6.57 -10.99
CA ASP A 810 -34.93 6.46 -12.29
C ASP A 810 -35.94 5.31 -12.31
N ALA A 811 -35.55 4.14 -11.78
CA ALA A 811 -36.38 2.95 -11.74
C ALA A 811 -37.57 3.13 -10.78
N SER A 812 -37.31 3.60 -9.55
CA SER A 812 -38.36 3.83 -8.55
C SER A 812 -39.39 4.87 -9.04
N PHE A 813 -38.92 5.98 -9.63
CA PHE A 813 -39.81 6.98 -10.22
C PHE A 813 -40.63 6.42 -11.39
N ALA A 814 -40.01 5.65 -12.29
CA ALA A 814 -40.72 5.07 -13.43
C ALA A 814 -41.83 4.10 -12.99
N PHE A 815 -41.56 3.19 -12.05
CA PHE A 815 -42.56 2.25 -11.55
C PHE A 815 -43.71 2.95 -10.82
N ALA A 816 -43.41 3.91 -9.93
CA ALA A 816 -44.43 4.63 -9.19
C ALA A 816 -45.33 5.46 -10.12
N SER A 817 -44.72 6.24 -11.01
CA SER A 817 -45.45 7.16 -11.89
C SER A 817 -46.26 6.45 -12.98
N LEU A 818 -45.72 5.41 -13.61
CA LEU A 818 -46.45 4.62 -14.60
C LEU A 818 -47.64 3.89 -13.96
N ALA A 819 -47.47 3.35 -12.74
CA ALA A 819 -48.58 2.71 -12.03
C ALA A 819 -49.72 3.69 -11.74
N ILE A 820 -49.40 4.91 -11.29
CA ILE A 820 -50.39 5.98 -11.08
C ILE A 820 -51.10 6.32 -12.40
N VAL A 821 -50.34 6.58 -13.47
CA VAL A 821 -50.88 6.97 -14.78
C VAL A 821 -51.80 5.87 -15.34
N PHE A 822 -51.33 4.62 -15.41
CA PHE A 822 -52.15 3.52 -15.95
C PHE A 822 -53.39 3.24 -15.10
N SER A 823 -53.25 3.26 -13.77
CA SER A 823 -54.36 3.05 -12.84
C SER A 823 -55.46 4.09 -13.03
N VAL A 824 -55.08 5.37 -13.16
CA VAL A 824 -56.03 6.47 -13.39
C VAL A 824 -56.65 6.41 -14.79
N TYR A 825 -55.86 6.21 -15.84
CA TYR A 825 -56.36 6.13 -17.22
C TYR A 825 -57.40 5.02 -17.38
N ILE A 826 -57.08 3.82 -16.89
CA ILE A 826 -58.01 2.68 -16.94
C ILE A 826 -59.28 3.00 -16.15
N THR A 827 -59.15 3.59 -14.96
CA THR A 827 -60.32 3.97 -14.13
C THR A 827 -61.22 4.98 -14.83
N LEU A 828 -60.66 6.06 -15.39
CA LEU A 828 -61.44 7.08 -16.11
C LEU A 828 -62.11 6.50 -17.36
N VAL A 829 -61.38 5.69 -18.15
CA VAL A 829 -61.92 5.07 -19.37
C VAL A 829 -63.06 4.11 -19.03
N VAL A 830 -62.85 3.20 -18.08
CA VAL A 830 -63.84 2.18 -17.69
C VAL A 830 -65.11 2.83 -17.13
N LEU A 831 -64.99 3.90 -16.35
CA LEU A 831 -66.15 4.53 -15.69
C LEU A 831 -66.91 5.52 -16.58
N PHE A 832 -66.24 6.25 -17.49
CA PHE A 832 -66.88 7.35 -18.23
C PHE A 832 -67.11 7.05 -19.71
N VAL A 833 -66.26 6.26 -20.37
CA VAL A 833 -66.41 5.98 -21.81
C VAL A 833 -67.70 5.24 -22.14
N PRO A 834 -68.14 4.20 -21.39
CA PRO A 834 -69.43 3.56 -21.65
C PRO A 834 -70.61 4.54 -21.54
N LYS A 835 -70.53 5.50 -20.62
CA LYS A 835 -71.56 6.55 -20.42
C LYS A 835 -71.59 7.54 -21.58
N MET A 836 -70.42 8.04 -21.98
CA MET A 836 -70.27 8.92 -23.14
C MET A 836 -70.75 8.24 -24.43
N ARG A 837 -70.27 7.02 -24.69
CA ARG A 837 -70.64 6.27 -25.90
C ARG A 837 -72.14 6.06 -25.97
N ARG A 838 -72.78 5.60 -24.89
CA ARG A 838 -74.22 5.32 -24.88
C ARG A 838 -75.07 6.58 -25.05
N LEU A 839 -74.69 7.69 -24.45
CA LEU A 839 -75.40 8.96 -24.59
C LEU A 839 -75.26 9.54 -26.02
N ILE A 840 -74.07 9.46 -26.62
CA ILE A 840 -73.79 9.98 -27.97
C ILE A 840 -74.40 9.09 -29.06
N THR A 841 -74.33 7.75 -28.93
CA THR A 841 -74.85 6.82 -29.96
C THR A 841 -76.36 6.63 -29.94
N ARG A 842 -77.05 6.86 -28.82
CA ARG A 842 -78.52 6.71 -28.74
C ARG A 842 -79.32 8.00 -28.90
N GLY A 843 -78.68 9.18 -28.92
CA GLY A 843 -79.33 10.43 -29.32
C GLY A 843 -80.60 10.80 -28.54
N GLU A 844 -80.64 10.61 -27.21
CA GLU A 844 -81.75 11.11 -26.37
C GLU A 844 -81.50 12.59 -25.99
N TRP A 845 -81.42 13.47 -26.99
CA TRP A 845 -81.51 14.92 -26.80
C TRP A 845 -82.89 15.48 -27.21
N GLN A 846 -83.87 14.63 -27.54
CA GLN A 846 -85.12 15.08 -28.19
C GLN A 846 -86.40 14.25 -27.94
N SER A 847 -86.60 13.64 -26.77
CA SER A 847 -87.83 12.88 -26.50
C SER A 847 -88.56 13.26 -25.21
N ASP A 848 -88.63 14.56 -24.87
CA ASP A 848 -89.52 15.05 -23.80
C ASP A 848 -90.79 15.76 -24.33
N ALA A 849 -91.05 15.74 -25.64
CA ALA A 849 -92.25 16.36 -26.23
C ALA A 849 -93.29 15.37 -26.79
N GLN A 850 -93.09 14.05 -26.67
CA GLN A 850 -93.99 13.08 -27.31
C GLN A 850 -94.29 11.83 -26.47
N GLU A 851 -94.35 11.97 -25.14
CA GLU A 851 -94.99 10.99 -24.24
C GLU A 851 -96.35 11.50 -23.72
N THR A 852 -97.26 11.87 -24.63
CA THR A 852 -98.69 11.88 -24.28
C THR A 852 -99.57 10.99 -25.13
N VAL A 853 -99.07 10.40 -26.22
CA VAL A 853 -99.90 9.50 -27.04
C VAL A 853 -99.02 8.43 -27.69
N LYS A 854 -99.20 7.18 -27.24
CA LYS A 854 -98.71 5.87 -27.76
C LYS A 854 -97.46 5.28 -27.10
N THR A 855 -97.69 4.29 -26.23
CA THR A 855 -97.23 2.88 -26.31
C THR A 855 -97.14 2.29 -24.90
N GLY A 856 -98.20 1.65 -24.42
CA GLY A 856 -98.13 0.20 -24.24
C GLY A 856 -97.44 -0.55 -25.39
N SER A 857 -96.59 -1.50 -25.02
CA SER A 857 -95.88 -2.46 -25.88
C SER A 857 -94.65 -1.92 -26.63
N SER A 858 -93.46 -2.23 -26.11
CA SER A 858 -92.44 -3.02 -26.83
C SER A 858 -91.11 -3.05 -26.06
N THR A 859 -91.00 -3.93 -25.07
CA THR A 859 -89.68 -4.42 -24.58
C THR A 859 -89.75 -5.75 -23.82
N ASN A 860 -90.79 -6.57 -24.04
CA ASN A 860 -90.92 -7.90 -23.43
C ASN A 860 -90.83 -9.09 -24.42
N ASN A 861 -90.71 -8.86 -25.73
CA ASN A 861 -90.89 -9.96 -26.67
C ASN A 861 -89.77 -11.01 -26.67
N ASN A 862 -88.49 -10.66 -26.50
CA ASN A 862 -87.43 -11.67 -26.59
C ASN A 862 -87.33 -12.60 -25.36
N ASP A 863 -87.61 -12.10 -24.16
CA ASP A 863 -87.53 -12.89 -22.93
C ASP A 863 -88.86 -13.64 -22.64
N GLU A 864 -90.03 -13.08 -23.01
CA GLU A 864 -91.29 -13.84 -23.00
C GLU A 864 -91.31 -14.94 -24.06
N GLU A 865 -90.73 -14.71 -25.25
CA GLU A 865 -90.70 -15.72 -26.31
C GLU A 865 -89.76 -16.87 -25.97
N LYS A 866 -88.60 -16.59 -25.34
CA LYS A 866 -87.72 -17.63 -24.76
C LYS A 866 -88.39 -18.39 -23.60
N SER A 867 -89.13 -17.70 -22.73
CA SER A 867 -89.85 -18.34 -21.63
C SER A 867 -90.99 -19.23 -22.15
N ARG A 868 -91.73 -18.78 -23.17
CA ARG A 868 -92.80 -19.58 -23.83
C ARG A 868 -92.24 -20.75 -24.62
N GLN A 869 -91.05 -20.62 -25.22
CA GLN A 869 -90.36 -21.71 -25.91
C GLN A 869 -89.87 -22.77 -24.92
N LEU A 870 -89.26 -22.37 -23.81
CA LEU A 870 -88.87 -23.28 -22.72
C LEU A 870 -90.08 -23.95 -22.05
N GLU A 871 -91.22 -23.27 -21.90
CA GLU A 871 -92.46 -23.89 -21.40
C GLU A 871 -93.08 -24.90 -22.38
N ARG A 872 -92.92 -24.70 -23.70
CA ARG A 872 -93.35 -25.69 -24.71
C ARG A 872 -92.44 -26.92 -24.69
N GLU A 873 -91.12 -26.73 -24.63
CA GLU A 873 -90.16 -27.83 -24.51
C GLU A 873 -90.36 -28.62 -23.21
N ASN A 874 -90.65 -27.95 -22.08
CA ASN A 874 -90.98 -28.63 -20.82
C ASN A 874 -92.31 -29.40 -20.88
N LYS A 875 -93.33 -28.89 -21.58
CA LYS A 875 -94.60 -29.61 -21.80
C LYS A 875 -94.46 -30.81 -22.74
N GLU A 876 -93.62 -30.72 -23.76
CA GLU A 876 -93.27 -31.86 -24.62
C GLU A 876 -92.46 -32.92 -23.85
N LEU A 877 -91.46 -32.50 -23.07
CA LEU A 877 -90.70 -33.40 -22.19
C LEU A 877 -91.61 -34.07 -21.15
N GLN A 878 -92.58 -33.35 -20.57
CA GLN A 878 -93.56 -33.96 -19.65
C GLN A 878 -94.50 -34.95 -20.35
N LYS A 879 -94.90 -34.71 -21.60
CA LYS A 879 -95.67 -35.68 -22.40
C LYS A 879 -94.84 -36.93 -22.72
N ILE A 880 -93.58 -36.78 -23.09
CA ILE A 880 -92.65 -37.90 -23.33
C ILE A 880 -92.43 -38.70 -22.03
N ILE A 881 -92.28 -38.04 -20.89
CA ILE A 881 -92.17 -38.69 -19.57
C ILE A 881 -93.48 -39.43 -19.22
N GLN A 882 -94.66 -38.89 -19.56
CA GLN A 882 -95.94 -39.58 -19.36
C GLN A 882 -96.14 -40.78 -20.29
N GLU A 883 -95.71 -40.71 -21.56
CA GLU A 883 -95.75 -41.85 -22.51
C GLU A 883 -94.76 -42.96 -22.12
N VAL A 884 -93.59 -42.60 -21.60
CA VAL A 884 -92.61 -43.56 -21.05
C VAL A 884 -93.10 -44.15 -19.71
N ALA A 885 -93.77 -43.36 -18.86
CA ALA A 885 -94.38 -43.87 -17.63
C ALA A 885 -95.58 -44.80 -17.89
N PHE A 886 -96.36 -44.59 -18.95
CA PHE A 886 -97.50 -45.44 -19.31
C PHE A 886 -97.09 -46.75 -20.00
N SER A 887 -95.98 -46.76 -20.75
CA SER A 887 -95.41 -47.98 -21.35
C SER A 887 -94.69 -48.87 -20.33
N THR A 888 -94.24 -48.32 -19.20
CA THR A 888 -93.57 -49.09 -18.13
C THR A 888 -94.56 -49.70 -17.12
N TYR A 889 -95.80 -49.19 -17.03
CA TYR A 889 -96.82 -49.66 -16.06
C TYR A 889 -97.66 -50.87 -16.54
N SER A 890 -97.53 -51.28 -17.81
CA SER A 890 -98.28 -52.41 -18.40
C SER A 890 -97.52 -53.75 -18.42
N TYR A 891 -96.28 -53.82 -17.94
CA TYR A 891 -95.44 -55.03 -18.02
C TYR A 891 -95.08 -55.70 -16.67
N THR A 892 -95.55 -55.18 -15.53
CA THR A 892 -95.14 -55.67 -14.20
C THR A 892 -96.32 -55.82 -13.23
N LYS A 893 -97.35 -56.56 -13.65
CA LYS A 893 -98.40 -57.05 -12.74
C LYS A 893 -98.89 -58.46 -13.12
N THR A 894 -97.96 -59.40 -13.25
CA THR A 894 -98.25 -60.82 -13.07
C THR A 894 -97.06 -61.45 -12.35
N THR A 895 -97.35 -62.18 -11.27
CA THR A 895 -96.46 -62.96 -10.39
C THR A 895 -95.84 -62.25 -9.18
N MET A 896 -96.51 -62.39 -8.03
CA MET A 896 -95.92 -62.54 -6.69
C MET A 896 -96.61 -63.75 -6.04
N PRO A 897 -95.91 -64.58 -5.24
CA PRO A 897 -96.21 -64.59 -3.79
C PRO A 897 -94.91 -64.77 -2.94
N PRO A 898 -94.97 -64.82 -1.59
CA PRO A 898 -94.66 -63.69 -0.72
C PRO A 898 -93.38 -63.88 0.10
N GLU A 899 -92.91 -62.77 0.67
CA GLU A 899 -91.80 -62.68 1.63
C GLU A 899 -92.00 -63.52 2.91
N GLN A 900 -90.87 -63.98 3.45
CA GLN A 900 -90.70 -64.22 4.89
C GLN A 900 -89.47 -63.46 5.41
N PRO A 901 -89.53 -62.93 6.66
CA PRO A 901 -88.50 -62.22 7.41
C PRO A 901 -87.05 -62.64 7.34
N ILE A 902 -86.14 -61.71 7.65
CA ILE A 902 -84.89 -61.82 8.48
C ILE A 902 -83.67 -61.32 7.67
N MET A 903 -82.69 -60.58 8.19
CA MET A 903 -82.43 -59.75 9.38
C MET A 903 -80.95 -59.37 9.21
N ASN A 904 -80.56 -58.11 9.50
CA ASN A 904 -79.18 -57.64 9.73
C ASN A 904 -78.21 -57.74 8.52
N LEU A 905 -77.26 -56.83 8.28
CA LEU A 905 -76.37 -56.10 9.18
C LEU A 905 -75.99 -54.73 8.58
#